data_AF-A0ABD3NAN1-F1
#
_entry.id   AF-A0ABD3NAN1-F1
#
_cell.length_a   1.000
_cell.length_b   1.000
_cell.length_c   1.000
_cell.angle_alpha   90.00
_cell.angle_beta   90.00
_cell.angle_gamma   90.00
#
_symmetry.space_group_name_H-M   'P 1'
#
loop_
_entity.id
_entity.type
_entity.pdbx_description
1 polymer ?
#
loop_
_entity_poly.entity_id
_entity_poly.type
_entity_poly.pdbx_seq_one_letter_code
_entity_poly.pdbx_strand_id
1 'polypeptide(L)'
;MARSQAKRLGEGAKCSILLKRLHPQNIIREVVPVYNTNERLSDCTVIKQETTKRNGKSFMAVYVSHPHFEGRVLYSAKKWAVVTEEGDRNKLFDAAPSAAPADDIAKDGVPIDPSIFRLGNHAEDIAIARNQGFHVDDDNDPAPENIPQADDTVETDTGLFPTQRWGVHSHVDPMVNDGFKQPPGFRDGFYIKNASLLDIFCLFFPITWLKTVLIPQTNLNLTSAITFGELLRFIGIRLKIASIGGGFKVDDFWSAADFDEDNNPCPYNFRNKMSRSRFRAITAALSFTDRPKPAFVDKFWEVRQMVAEWNRNMAKIFIVGWVLCLDESMSIWHNRYTCPGWVFCPRKPHPFGNEYHSACCGLTGIMFVIEMVEGKDRPPDLGPALFEELGKTAGLLLRMLQSIFNTGRYVVLDSGFCVLAAVCALFKKGVYAGALIKKRRYWPKYVPGDAIDARFDSLGVGMTDAVSGTLDGVDYSLFCMKEPEYVMKLMATGGVLESDDLCRETFRGMGDDRISFRYTKPIDWHFRYRHAVDDHNNLRHSLPSLEDSWVTQRWEIRVFTFLRYFVWTSDEAMTLVAFRRMLSNALINNHWLPGGYGDEGGGDDGLDTKCDVISAPPFAREYRNRAWDCSAPIRNTQYVCKAPGCKKRVRTCCACMLGHWMCPTHIVRHAVNKASESI
;
A
#
# COMPACT_ATOMS: atom_id res chain seq x y z
N MET A 1 11.09 -21.64 23.42
CA MET A 1 10.79 -22.99 22.86
C MET A 1 11.44 -23.15 21.50
N ALA A 2 11.92 -24.34 21.16
CA ALA A 2 12.53 -24.66 19.87
C ALA A 2 11.58 -24.36 18.70
N ARG A 3 12.14 -24.15 17.49
CA ARG A 3 11.43 -23.87 16.24
C ARG A 3 10.42 -25.01 16.10
N SER A 4 9.12 -24.74 15.97
CA SER A 4 8.27 -25.75 15.33
C SER A 4 8.63 -25.70 13.84
N GLN A 5 9.78 -26.28 13.50
CA GLN A 5 10.00 -26.79 12.17
C GLN A 5 8.75 -27.59 11.82
N ALA A 6 8.16 -27.35 10.64
CA ALA A 6 6.98 -28.10 10.21
C ALA A 6 7.27 -29.58 10.43
N LYS A 7 6.51 -30.21 11.35
CA LYS A 7 6.76 -31.58 11.77
C LYS A 7 6.74 -32.46 10.52
N ARG A 8 7.83 -33.17 10.28
CA ARG A 8 8.05 -33.91 9.04
C ARG A 8 7.22 -35.18 9.05
N LEU A 9 6.66 -35.48 7.89
CA LEU A 9 5.89 -36.69 7.68
C LEU A 9 6.83 -37.89 7.52
N GLY A 10 6.53 -38.97 8.22
CA GLY A 10 7.27 -40.23 8.14
C GLY A 10 6.43 -41.38 8.67
N GLU A 11 6.93 -42.60 8.51
CA GLU A 11 6.30 -43.78 9.11
C GLU A 11 6.25 -43.64 10.64
N GLY A 12 5.09 -43.92 11.23
CA GLY A 12 4.82 -43.76 12.65
C GLY A 12 4.44 -42.35 13.09
N ALA A 13 4.51 -41.34 12.21
CA ALA A 13 4.11 -39.98 12.55
C ALA A 13 2.62 -39.90 12.93
N LYS A 14 2.27 -39.01 13.86
CA LYS A 14 0.87 -38.70 14.17
C LYS A 14 0.40 -37.53 13.33
N CYS A 15 -0.81 -37.62 12.79
CA CYS A 15 -1.41 -36.55 12.02
C CYS A 15 -2.90 -36.39 12.31
N SER A 16 -3.38 -35.18 12.08
CA SER A 16 -4.80 -34.85 12.06
C SER A 16 -5.27 -34.71 10.62
N ILE A 17 -6.41 -35.31 10.26
CA ILE A 17 -6.96 -35.31 8.89
C ILE A 17 -8.46 -34.99 8.92
N LEU A 18 -8.93 -34.15 8.00
CA LEU A 18 -10.38 -33.89 7.82
C LEU A 18 -11.14 -35.18 7.51
N LEU A 19 -12.18 -35.50 8.28
CA LEU A 19 -13.02 -36.70 8.09
C LEU A 19 -13.61 -36.76 6.68
N LYS A 20 -14.05 -35.63 6.14
CA LYS A 20 -14.55 -35.50 4.76
C LYS A 20 -13.52 -35.85 3.68
N ARG A 21 -12.23 -35.73 3.99
CA ARG A 21 -11.10 -35.98 3.08
C ARG A 21 -10.39 -37.30 3.36
N LEU A 22 -10.88 -38.07 4.34
CA LEU A 22 -10.36 -39.39 4.69
C LEU A 22 -11.12 -40.47 3.91
N HIS A 23 -10.41 -41.50 3.49
CA HIS A 23 -10.94 -42.55 2.62
C HIS A 23 -10.51 -43.93 3.14
N PRO A 24 -11.26 -45.00 2.83
CA PRO A 24 -12.54 -45.05 2.10
C PRO A 24 -13.74 -44.43 2.85
N GLN A 25 -14.59 -43.66 2.16
CA GLN A 25 -15.68 -42.90 2.80
C GLN A 25 -16.81 -43.77 3.36
N ASN A 26 -17.02 -44.96 2.82
CA ASN A 26 -17.96 -45.93 3.38
C ASN A 26 -17.53 -46.37 4.78
N ILE A 27 -16.23 -46.67 4.97
CA ILE A 27 -15.67 -47.04 6.28
C ILE A 27 -15.79 -45.87 7.27
N ILE A 28 -15.54 -44.64 6.81
CA ILE A 28 -15.70 -43.45 7.66
C ILE A 28 -17.16 -43.29 8.11
N ARG A 29 -18.13 -43.44 7.21
CA ARG A 29 -19.55 -43.28 7.53
C ARG A 29 -20.12 -44.42 8.36
N GLU A 30 -19.55 -45.61 8.29
CA GLU A 30 -19.91 -46.74 9.17
C GLU A 30 -19.59 -46.43 10.64
N VAL A 31 -18.41 -45.84 10.90
CA VAL A 31 -17.92 -45.58 12.26
C VAL A 31 -18.34 -44.19 12.77
N VAL A 32 -18.35 -43.19 11.88
CA VAL A 32 -18.70 -41.79 12.18
C VAL A 32 -19.79 -41.35 11.19
N PRO A 33 -21.07 -41.67 11.45
CA PRO A 33 -22.15 -41.45 10.50
C PRO A 33 -22.50 -39.97 10.29
N VAL A 34 -22.24 -39.12 11.30
CA VAL A 34 -22.48 -37.68 11.25
C VAL A 34 -21.22 -36.96 11.73
N TYR A 35 -20.70 -36.07 10.89
CA TYR A 35 -19.58 -35.21 11.23
C TYR A 35 -19.71 -33.86 10.51
N ASN A 36 -19.18 -32.81 11.12
CA ASN A 36 -19.19 -31.47 10.54
C ASN A 36 -18.21 -31.38 9.36
N THR A 37 -18.46 -30.45 8.42
CA THR A 37 -17.64 -30.32 7.19
C THR A 37 -16.15 -30.07 7.48
N ASN A 38 -15.84 -29.46 8.62
CA ASN A 38 -14.49 -29.11 9.06
C ASN A 38 -13.96 -30.04 10.18
N GLU A 39 -14.69 -31.09 10.54
CA GLU A 39 -14.30 -31.99 11.62
C GLU A 39 -13.10 -32.87 11.21
N ARG A 40 -12.12 -32.99 12.11
CA ARG A 40 -10.87 -33.72 11.88
C ARG A 40 -10.77 -34.93 12.80
N LEU A 41 -10.23 -36.01 12.26
CA LEU A 41 -9.75 -37.14 13.02
C LEU A 41 -8.30 -36.87 13.42
N SER A 42 -8.07 -36.64 14.71
CA SER A 42 -6.74 -36.48 15.30
C SER A 42 -6.04 -37.83 15.51
N ASP A 43 -4.74 -37.81 15.83
CA ASP A 43 -3.95 -38.99 16.22
C ASP A 43 -3.91 -40.16 15.23
N CYS A 44 -4.10 -39.88 13.94
CA CYS A 44 -3.92 -40.84 12.86
C CYS A 44 -2.43 -41.21 12.75
N THR A 45 -2.11 -42.50 12.83
CA THR A 45 -0.73 -43.01 12.75
C THR A 45 -0.38 -43.29 11.31
N VAL A 46 0.66 -42.66 10.80
CA VAL A 46 1.09 -42.77 9.41
C VAL A 46 1.78 -44.11 9.17
N ILE A 47 1.32 -44.84 8.15
CA ILE A 47 1.84 -46.15 7.76
C ILE A 47 2.81 -46.00 6.58
N LYS A 48 2.39 -45.32 5.52
CA LYS A 48 3.18 -45.15 4.29
C LYS A 48 2.71 -43.97 3.47
N GLN A 49 3.52 -43.56 2.50
CA GLN A 49 3.19 -42.55 1.50
C GLN A 49 3.39 -43.14 0.10
N GLU A 50 2.40 -43.02 -0.78
CA GLU A 50 2.49 -43.46 -2.17
C GLU A 50 1.61 -42.62 -3.10
N THR A 51 1.95 -42.60 -4.39
CA THR A 51 1.13 -41.93 -5.41
C THR A 51 -0.08 -42.80 -5.75
N THR A 52 -1.29 -42.29 -5.50
CA THR A 52 -2.55 -43.01 -5.73
C THR A 52 -3.42 -42.26 -6.73
N LYS A 53 -4.24 -43.00 -7.50
CA LYS A 53 -5.19 -42.44 -8.48
C LYS A 53 -6.62 -42.59 -7.99
N ARG A 54 -7.39 -41.50 -8.00
CA ARG A 54 -8.82 -41.53 -7.71
C ARG A 54 -9.58 -40.54 -8.59
N ASN A 55 -10.72 -40.97 -9.13
CA ASN A 55 -11.55 -40.19 -10.06
C ASN A 55 -10.71 -39.59 -11.21
N GLY A 56 -9.78 -40.36 -11.76
CA GLY A 56 -8.90 -39.94 -12.85
C GLY A 56 -7.72 -39.05 -12.46
N LYS A 57 -7.65 -38.55 -11.21
CA LYS A 57 -6.56 -37.67 -10.73
C LYS A 57 -5.55 -38.43 -9.88
N SER A 58 -4.27 -38.29 -10.20
CA SER A 58 -3.16 -38.82 -9.39
C SER A 58 -2.76 -37.80 -8.33
N PHE A 59 -2.50 -38.25 -7.11
CA PHE A 59 -2.01 -37.42 -6.01
C PHE A 59 -1.20 -38.24 -5.02
N MET A 60 -0.31 -37.59 -4.27
CA MET A 60 0.43 -38.23 -3.18
C MET A 60 -0.53 -38.50 -2.01
N ALA A 61 -0.75 -39.77 -1.67
CA ALA A 61 -1.60 -40.21 -0.60
C ALA A 61 -0.78 -40.63 0.62
N VAL A 62 -1.29 -40.30 1.81
CA VAL A 62 -0.76 -40.72 3.11
C VAL A 62 -1.74 -41.74 3.66
N TYR A 63 -1.24 -42.94 3.89
CA TYR A 63 -1.99 -44.05 4.46
C TYR A 63 -1.80 -44.04 5.97
N VAL A 64 -2.90 -44.14 6.70
CA VAL A 64 -2.93 -44.01 8.16
C VAL A 64 -3.77 -45.12 8.80
N SER A 65 -3.44 -45.48 10.03
CA SER A 65 -4.30 -46.25 10.93
C SER A 65 -4.77 -45.37 12.08
N HIS A 66 -5.93 -45.69 12.63
CA HIS A 66 -6.47 -45.03 13.82
C HIS A 66 -7.22 -46.06 14.67
N PRO A 67 -7.12 -46.04 16.02
CA PRO A 67 -7.73 -47.03 16.90
C PRO A 67 -9.25 -47.21 16.70
N HIS A 68 -9.99 -46.11 16.48
CA HIS A 68 -11.44 -46.17 16.17
C HIS A 68 -11.81 -46.97 14.92
N PHE A 69 -10.85 -47.31 14.06
CA PHE A 69 -11.11 -48.00 12.80
C PHE A 69 -10.57 -49.44 12.79
N GLU A 70 -10.29 -50.02 13.96
CA GLU A 70 -10.07 -51.46 14.17
C GLU A 70 -9.12 -52.12 13.14
N GLY A 71 -7.95 -51.51 12.92
CA GLY A 71 -6.94 -52.04 11.99
C GLY A 71 -7.21 -51.80 10.51
N ARG A 72 -8.31 -51.12 10.14
CA ARG A 72 -8.56 -50.69 8.76
C ARG A 72 -7.60 -49.57 8.38
N VAL A 73 -7.01 -49.69 7.19
CA VAL A 73 -6.12 -48.67 6.63
C VAL A 73 -6.97 -47.60 5.94
N LEU A 74 -6.80 -46.37 6.39
CA LEU A 74 -7.39 -45.19 5.80
C LEU A 74 -6.35 -44.43 4.99
N TYR A 75 -6.77 -43.54 4.10
CA TYR A 75 -5.85 -42.68 3.36
C TYR A 75 -6.45 -41.31 3.06
N SER A 76 -5.58 -40.32 2.93
CA SER A 76 -5.94 -38.99 2.43
C SER A 76 -4.83 -38.42 1.57
N ALA A 77 -5.12 -37.38 0.78
CA ALA A 77 -4.07 -36.67 0.07
C ALA A 77 -3.14 -35.99 1.09
N LYS A 78 -1.81 -36.02 0.86
CA LYS A 78 -0.78 -35.44 1.77
C LYS A 78 -1.13 -34.04 2.24
N LYS A 79 -1.66 -33.20 1.36
CA LYS A 79 -2.07 -31.81 1.66
C LYS A 79 -3.09 -31.65 2.79
N TRP A 80 -3.88 -32.68 3.11
CA TRP A 80 -4.88 -32.63 4.18
C TRP A 80 -4.39 -33.20 5.51
N ALA A 81 -3.23 -33.89 5.52
CA ALA A 81 -2.63 -34.42 6.72
C ALA A 81 -1.78 -33.33 7.40
N VAL A 82 -2.17 -32.93 8.60
CA VAL A 82 -1.41 -32.00 9.43
C VAL A 82 -0.65 -32.84 10.45
N VAL A 83 0.68 -32.84 10.38
CA VAL A 83 1.52 -33.64 11.27
C VAL A 83 1.50 -33.04 12.67
N THR A 84 0.99 -33.79 13.64
CA THR A 84 0.91 -33.42 15.05
C THR A 84 2.09 -33.98 15.85
N GLU A 85 2.76 -35.05 15.38
CA GLU A 85 3.96 -35.64 16.00
C GLU A 85 4.85 -36.27 14.93
N GLU A 86 6.18 -36.04 14.96
CA GLU A 86 7.10 -36.70 14.02
C GLU A 86 7.22 -38.20 14.34
N GLY A 87 7.31 -39.02 13.30
CA GLY A 87 7.61 -40.44 13.43
C GLY A 87 9.10 -40.72 13.63
N ASP A 88 9.52 -41.95 13.35
CA ASP A 88 10.94 -42.30 13.40
C ASP A 88 11.76 -41.42 12.45
N ARG A 89 12.80 -40.77 12.96
CA ARG A 89 13.68 -39.85 12.20
C ARG A 89 14.36 -40.55 11.02
N ASN A 90 14.52 -41.87 11.07
CA ASN A 90 15.11 -42.68 9.99
C ASN A 90 14.08 -43.13 8.95
N LYS A 91 12.79 -42.88 9.17
CA LYS A 91 11.69 -43.26 8.27
C LYS A 91 10.86 -42.07 7.78
N LEU A 92 11.49 -40.91 7.70
CA LEU A 92 10.88 -39.70 7.13
C LEU A 92 10.74 -39.83 5.62
N PHE A 93 9.60 -39.40 5.07
CA PHE A 93 9.30 -39.54 3.64
C PHE A 93 9.93 -38.43 2.78
N ASP A 94 10.40 -37.36 3.41
CA ASP A 94 11.07 -36.25 2.76
C ASP A 94 12.57 -36.29 3.17
N ALA A 95 13.47 -36.44 2.19
CA ALA A 95 14.91 -36.28 2.41
C ALA A 95 15.21 -34.86 2.94
N ALA A 96 16.27 -34.71 3.75
CA ALA A 96 16.80 -33.40 4.10
C ALA A 96 16.93 -32.51 2.84
N PRO A 97 16.75 -31.19 2.92
CA PRO A 97 16.77 -30.32 1.75
C PRO A 97 18.18 -30.32 1.13
N SER A 98 18.44 -31.27 0.24
CA SER A 98 19.49 -31.14 -0.76
C SER A 98 18.95 -30.16 -1.79
N ALA A 99 19.73 -29.11 -2.07
CA ALA A 99 19.52 -28.28 -3.26
C ALA A 99 19.40 -29.20 -4.48
N ALA A 100 18.19 -29.32 -5.02
CA ALA A 100 17.92 -30.03 -6.26
C ALA A 100 17.49 -29.01 -7.32
N PRO A 101 17.81 -29.27 -8.59
CA PRO A 101 17.90 -28.25 -9.63
C PRO A 101 16.52 -27.67 -9.96
N ALA A 102 16.53 -26.41 -10.37
CA ALA A 102 15.41 -25.76 -11.02
C ALA A 102 15.17 -26.42 -12.38
N ASP A 103 14.40 -27.50 -12.42
CA ASP A 103 13.73 -28.01 -13.62
C ASP A 103 12.78 -29.15 -13.21
N ASP A 104 11.60 -28.76 -12.72
CA ASP A 104 10.35 -29.51 -12.91
C ASP A 104 9.19 -28.61 -12.46
N ILE A 105 8.90 -27.63 -13.31
CA ILE A 105 7.63 -26.91 -13.26
C ILE A 105 6.55 -27.95 -13.54
N ALA A 106 5.85 -28.38 -12.48
CA ALA A 106 4.61 -29.12 -12.63
C ALA A 106 3.67 -28.29 -13.52
N LYS A 107 3.42 -28.81 -14.73
CA LYS A 107 2.50 -28.26 -15.72
C LYS A 107 1.17 -27.87 -15.07
N ASP A 108 0.66 -26.75 -15.55
CA ASP A 108 -0.69 -26.22 -15.33
C ASP A 108 -1.76 -27.31 -15.16
N GLY A 109 -2.57 -27.22 -14.10
CA GLY A 109 -3.84 -27.95 -14.05
C GLY A 109 -4.29 -28.56 -12.73
N VAL A 110 -3.61 -28.37 -11.60
CA VAL A 110 -4.21 -28.74 -10.30
C VAL A 110 -5.09 -27.59 -9.82
N PRO A 111 -6.44 -27.73 -9.82
CA PRO A 111 -7.31 -26.68 -9.34
C PRO A 111 -7.02 -26.43 -7.86
N ILE A 112 -6.85 -25.15 -7.50
CA ILE A 112 -6.83 -24.70 -6.12
C ILE A 112 -8.10 -25.23 -5.46
N ASP A 113 -7.98 -25.89 -4.31
CA ASP A 113 -9.18 -26.29 -3.58
C ASP A 113 -9.87 -25.01 -3.08
N PRO A 114 -11.14 -24.73 -3.45
CA PRO A 114 -11.83 -23.50 -3.05
C PRO A 114 -11.94 -23.32 -1.53
N SER A 115 -11.69 -24.37 -0.74
CA SER A 115 -11.57 -24.24 0.71
C SER A 115 -10.41 -23.34 1.16
N ILE A 116 -9.38 -23.09 0.33
CA ILE A 116 -8.31 -22.14 0.69
C ILE A 116 -8.88 -20.75 0.99
N PHE A 117 -9.91 -20.33 0.25
CA PHE A 117 -10.57 -19.02 0.42
C PHE A 117 -11.45 -18.95 1.67
N ARG A 118 -11.58 -20.06 2.41
CA ARG A 118 -12.32 -20.16 3.67
C ARG A 118 -11.41 -20.39 4.88
N LEU A 119 -10.10 -20.46 4.68
CA LEU A 119 -9.14 -20.63 5.76
C LEU A 119 -9.02 -19.33 6.57
N GLY A 120 -9.04 -19.47 7.89
CA GLY A 120 -8.82 -18.39 8.85
C GLY A 120 -7.36 -18.31 9.31
N ASN A 121 -7.19 -17.73 10.49
CA ASN A 121 -5.89 -17.51 11.14
C ASN A 121 -5.52 -18.61 12.16
N HIS A 122 -6.26 -19.71 12.21
CA HIS A 122 -5.95 -20.83 13.09
C HIS A 122 -4.69 -21.58 12.61
N ALA A 123 -3.91 -22.13 13.54
CA ALA A 123 -2.67 -22.84 13.22
C ALA A 123 -2.88 -24.00 12.23
N GLU A 124 -4.04 -24.67 12.30
CA GLU A 124 -4.42 -25.74 11.38
C GLU A 124 -4.67 -25.22 9.96
N ASP A 125 -5.33 -24.07 9.83
CA ASP A 125 -5.59 -23.43 8.54
C ASP A 125 -4.28 -22.99 7.88
N ILE A 126 -3.38 -22.38 8.66
CA ILE A 126 -2.04 -22.01 8.22
C ILE A 126 -1.26 -23.25 7.75
N ALA A 127 -1.33 -24.36 8.49
CA ALA A 127 -0.67 -25.60 8.11
C ALA A 127 -1.24 -26.19 6.79
N ILE A 128 -2.56 -26.14 6.59
CA ILE A 128 -3.21 -26.57 5.35
C ILE A 128 -2.75 -25.70 4.16
N ALA A 129 -2.68 -24.38 4.34
CA ALA A 129 -2.17 -23.47 3.31
C ALA A 129 -0.71 -23.78 2.98
N ARG A 130 0.16 -23.91 3.98
CA ARG A 130 1.58 -24.27 3.79
C ARG A 130 1.74 -25.64 3.08
N ASN A 131 0.95 -26.64 3.47
CA ASN A 131 0.96 -27.98 2.85
C ASN A 131 0.48 -27.99 1.39
N GLN A 132 -0.27 -26.97 0.97
CA GLN A 132 -0.65 -26.75 -0.43
C GLN A 132 0.39 -25.91 -1.21
N GLY A 133 1.54 -25.63 -0.59
CA GLY A 133 2.64 -24.88 -1.18
C GLY A 133 2.42 -23.36 -1.19
N PHE A 134 1.49 -22.83 -0.39
CA PHE A 134 1.27 -21.39 -0.29
C PHE A 134 2.29 -20.72 0.65
N HIS A 135 2.74 -19.53 0.28
CA HIS A 135 3.45 -18.63 1.20
C HIS A 135 2.44 -18.02 2.17
N VAL A 136 2.70 -18.17 3.47
CA VAL A 136 1.80 -17.67 4.53
C VAL A 136 2.59 -16.76 5.44
N ASP A 137 2.17 -15.49 5.51
CA ASP A 137 2.62 -14.56 6.53
C ASP A 137 1.63 -14.57 7.71
N ASP A 138 2.04 -15.22 8.80
CA ASP A 138 1.27 -15.29 10.04
C ASP A 138 1.81 -14.38 11.17
N ASP A 139 2.79 -13.53 10.85
CA ASP A 139 3.44 -12.58 11.77
C ASP A 139 4.18 -13.22 12.96
N ASN A 140 4.17 -14.53 13.17
CA ASN A 140 4.75 -15.11 14.38
C ASN A 140 6.25 -15.34 14.31
N ASP A 141 6.83 -15.28 13.10
CA ASP A 141 8.26 -15.46 12.91
C ASP A 141 9.04 -14.21 13.34
N PRO A 142 10.11 -14.36 14.15
CA PRO A 142 10.99 -13.23 14.45
C PRO A 142 11.72 -12.81 13.17
N ALA A 143 12.02 -11.50 13.04
CA ALA A 143 12.93 -11.01 12.02
C ALA A 143 14.24 -11.82 12.06
N PRO A 144 14.85 -12.17 10.90
CA PRO A 144 16.08 -12.95 10.86
C PRO A 144 17.20 -12.41 11.76
N GLU A 145 17.31 -11.09 11.85
CA GLU A 145 18.28 -10.34 12.65
C GLU A 145 18.05 -10.47 14.17
N ASN A 146 16.85 -10.87 14.59
CA ASN A 146 16.48 -11.08 15.98
C ASN A 146 16.61 -12.54 16.42
N ILE A 147 17.06 -13.46 15.54
CA ILE A 147 17.29 -14.86 15.90
C ILE A 147 18.65 -14.96 16.61
N PRO A 148 18.70 -15.40 17.88
CA PRO A 148 19.97 -15.49 18.62
C PRO A 148 21.01 -16.35 17.92
N GLN A 149 22.24 -15.84 17.84
CA GLN A 149 23.44 -16.54 17.36
C GLN A 149 24.35 -16.94 18.53
N ALA A 150 25.29 -17.85 18.28
CA ALA A 150 26.16 -18.40 19.33
C ALA A 150 27.15 -17.37 19.92
N ASP A 151 27.50 -16.35 19.13
CA ASP A 151 28.43 -15.27 19.44
C ASP A 151 27.73 -13.97 19.88
N ASP A 152 26.41 -13.99 20.03
CA ASP A 152 25.66 -12.82 20.47
C ASP A 152 26.03 -12.41 21.90
N THR A 153 26.15 -11.09 22.11
CA THR A 153 26.32 -10.51 23.44
C THR A 153 25.20 -10.98 24.36
N VAL A 154 25.57 -11.48 25.54
CA VAL A 154 24.64 -11.92 26.56
C VAL A 154 24.35 -10.83 27.57
N GLU A 155 23.21 -10.96 28.26
CA GLU A 155 22.88 -10.13 29.41
C GLU A 155 23.92 -10.32 30.53
N THR A 156 24.16 -9.25 31.28
CA THR A 156 24.99 -9.26 32.49
C THR A 156 24.21 -9.83 33.67
N ASP A 157 24.86 -10.01 34.82
CA ASP A 157 24.22 -10.46 36.07
C ASP A 157 23.06 -9.54 36.53
N THR A 158 22.99 -8.32 35.99
CA THR A 158 21.90 -7.37 36.27
C THR A 158 20.64 -7.60 35.42
N GLY A 159 20.67 -8.56 34.48
CA GLY A 159 19.59 -8.80 33.51
C GLY A 159 19.55 -7.77 32.36
N LEU A 160 20.53 -6.87 32.28
CA LEU A 160 20.68 -5.89 31.20
C LEU A 160 21.91 -6.21 30.33
N PHE A 161 21.92 -5.78 29.07
CA PHE A 161 23.09 -5.92 28.21
C PHE A 161 24.22 -4.95 28.64
N PRO A 162 25.50 -5.22 28.33
CA PRO A 162 26.65 -4.48 28.89
C PRO A 162 26.63 -2.95 28.73
N THR A 163 26.03 -2.43 27.66
CA THR A 163 25.93 -0.98 27.41
C THR A 163 24.71 -0.33 28.04
N GLN A 164 23.84 -1.12 28.68
CA GLN A 164 22.52 -0.68 29.10
C GLN A 164 22.46 -0.28 30.57
N ARG A 165 21.57 0.66 30.87
CA ARG A 165 21.23 1.08 32.24
C ARG A 165 19.78 1.53 32.32
N TRP A 166 19.20 1.45 33.51
CA TRP A 166 17.89 2.03 33.78
C TRP A 166 17.90 3.55 33.66
N GLY A 167 16.78 4.11 33.20
CA GLY A 167 16.58 5.54 32.96
C GLY A 167 16.88 5.96 31.52
N VAL A 168 16.48 7.19 31.22
CA VAL A 168 16.73 7.85 29.93
C VAL A 168 18.17 8.38 29.83
N HIS A 169 18.62 8.67 28.61
CA HIS A 169 19.87 9.41 28.42
C HIS A 169 19.75 10.84 28.98
N SER A 170 20.87 11.40 29.44
CA SER A 170 20.92 12.73 30.06
C SER A 170 20.96 13.88 29.05
N HIS A 171 21.12 13.60 27.76
CA HIS A 171 21.16 14.64 26.73
C HIS A 171 19.74 15.03 26.29
N VAL A 172 19.54 16.31 25.94
CA VAL A 172 18.27 16.80 25.43
C VAL A 172 18.10 16.33 24.00
N ASP A 173 17.02 15.59 23.76
CA ASP A 173 16.68 15.11 22.42
C ASP A 173 16.08 16.25 21.56
N PRO A 174 16.65 16.55 20.38
CA PRO A 174 16.15 17.61 19.50
C PRO A 174 14.69 17.43 19.05
N MET A 175 14.18 16.20 18.96
CA MET A 175 12.81 15.88 18.55
C MET A 175 11.75 16.37 19.56
N VAL A 176 12.18 16.65 20.80
CA VAL A 176 11.32 17.17 21.86
C VAL A 176 11.01 18.66 21.63
N ASN A 177 11.88 19.36 20.89
CA ASN A 177 11.69 20.76 20.54
C ASN A 177 10.76 20.91 19.34
N ASP A 178 9.62 21.57 19.53
CA ASP A 178 8.64 21.79 18.46
C ASP A 178 9.20 22.60 17.28
N GLY A 179 10.23 23.42 17.48
CA GLY A 179 10.94 24.10 16.39
C GLY A 179 11.67 23.16 15.42
N PHE A 180 11.90 21.91 15.82
CA PHE A 180 12.46 20.86 14.96
C PHE A 180 11.38 20.18 14.09
N LYS A 181 10.10 20.30 14.47
CA LYS A 181 8.99 19.61 13.81
C LYS A 181 8.53 20.36 12.56
N GLN A 182 9.05 19.92 11.42
CA GLN A 182 8.69 20.46 10.10
C GLN A 182 7.24 20.11 9.69
N PRO A 183 6.46 21.06 9.15
CA PRO A 183 5.16 20.78 8.58
C PRO A 183 5.29 20.02 7.24
N PRO A 184 4.23 19.29 6.83
CA PRO A 184 4.17 18.72 5.50
C PRO A 184 3.95 19.84 4.46
N GLY A 185 4.35 19.60 3.22
CA GLY A 185 4.18 20.57 2.15
C GLY A 185 4.57 20.04 0.78
N PHE A 186 4.69 20.95 -0.18
CA PHE A 186 5.14 20.66 -1.53
C PHE A 186 6.36 21.50 -1.86
N ARG A 187 7.25 20.93 -2.69
CA ARG A 187 8.42 21.66 -3.19
C ARG A 187 8.01 22.75 -4.18
N ASP A 188 8.96 23.62 -4.49
CA ASP A 188 8.84 24.66 -5.52
C ASP A 188 7.67 25.64 -5.30
N GLY A 189 7.26 25.84 -4.03
CA GLY A 189 6.21 26.79 -3.66
C GLY A 189 4.81 26.41 -4.13
N PHE A 190 4.59 25.14 -4.52
CA PHE A 190 3.28 24.69 -4.98
C PHE A 190 2.24 24.79 -3.85
N TYR A 191 1.14 25.49 -4.12
CA TYR A 191 0.07 25.72 -3.16
C TYR A 191 -1.24 25.08 -3.63
N ILE A 192 -1.63 23.96 -2.99
CA ILE A 192 -2.81 23.16 -3.37
C ILE A 192 -4.11 23.97 -3.40
N LYS A 193 -4.25 24.99 -2.55
CA LYS A 193 -5.54 25.70 -2.35
C LYS A 193 -6.11 26.31 -3.65
N ASN A 194 -5.25 26.65 -4.61
CA ASN A 194 -5.66 27.25 -5.89
C ASN A 194 -5.52 26.29 -7.08
N ALA A 195 -5.09 25.05 -6.84
CA ALA A 195 -4.87 24.07 -7.89
C ALA A 195 -6.20 23.43 -8.33
N SER A 196 -6.38 23.25 -9.63
CA SER A 196 -7.50 22.46 -10.13
C SER A 196 -7.32 20.98 -9.75
N LEU A 197 -8.40 20.19 -9.80
CA LEU A 197 -8.29 18.74 -9.59
C LEU A 197 -7.38 18.06 -10.63
N LEU A 198 -7.28 18.61 -11.84
CA LEU A 198 -6.34 18.14 -12.86
C LEU A 198 -4.90 18.45 -12.48
N ASP A 199 -4.63 19.64 -11.95
CA ASP A 199 -3.29 20.02 -11.49
C ASP A 199 -2.85 19.14 -10.32
N ILE A 200 -3.75 18.88 -9.37
CA ILE A 200 -3.50 17.97 -8.25
C ILE A 200 -3.20 16.56 -8.79
N PHE A 201 -4.01 16.03 -9.70
CA PHE A 201 -3.73 14.73 -10.31
C PHE A 201 -2.37 14.69 -11.01
N CYS A 202 -2.05 15.72 -11.79
CA CYS A 202 -0.79 15.84 -12.52
C CYS A 202 0.42 16.07 -11.60
N LEU A 203 0.21 16.60 -10.39
CA LEU A 203 1.26 16.75 -9.40
C LEU A 203 1.67 15.38 -8.85
N PHE A 204 0.72 14.59 -8.35
CA PHE A 204 0.99 13.33 -7.66
C PHE A 204 1.32 12.17 -8.61
N PHE A 205 0.82 12.20 -9.84
CA PHE A 205 1.07 11.14 -10.81
C PHE A 205 2.28 11.48 -11.70
N PRO A 206 3.18 10.52 -12.02
CA PRO A 206 4.39 10.80 -12.80
C PRO A 206 4.04 11.10 -14.29
N ILE A 207 3.67 12.35 -14.60
CA ILE A 207 3.22 12.77 -15.94
C ILE A 207 4.29 12.57 -17.01
N THR A 208 5.57 12.77 -16.66
CA THR A 208 6.68 12.49 -17.57
C THR A 208 6.66 11.02 -18.01
N TRP A 209 6.59 10.08 -17.07
CA TRP A 209 6.49 8.65 -17.38
C TRP A 209 5.21 8.31 -18.16
N LEU A 210 4.07 8.92 -17.84
CA LEU A 210 2.85 8.73 -18.62
C LEU A 210 3.06 9.07 -20.10
N LYS A 211 3.68 10.23 -20.38
CA LYS A 211 3.87 10.75 -21.73
C LYS A 211 5.00 10.06 -22.49
N THR A 212 6.11 9.74 -21.83
CA THR A 212 7.31 9.21 -22.49
C THR A 212 7.38 7.69 -22.49
N VAL A 213 6.64 7.00 -21.62
CA VAL A 213 6.68 5.54 -21.49
C VAL A 213 5.29 4.93 -21.69
N LEU A 214 4.33 5.20 -20.80
CA LEU A 214 3.04 4.50 -20.83
C LEU A 214 2.33 4.69 -22.18
N ILE A 215 2.21 5.93 -22.67
CA ILE A 215 1.52 6.23 -23.93
C ILE A 215 2.23 5.58 -25.13
N PRO A 216 3.54 5.80 -25.37
CA PRO A 216 4.26 5.15 -26.46
C PRO A 216 4.16 3.63 -26.44
N GLN A 217 4.36 2.99 -25.29
CA GLN A 217 4.33 1.52 -25.17
C GLN A 217 2.91 0.96 -25.34
N THR A 218 1.90 1.66 -24.83
CA THR A 218 0.49 1.29 -25.07
C THR A 218 0.14 1.40 -26.56
N ASN A 219 0.66 2.42 -27.25
CA ASN A 219 0.40 2.66 -28.68
C ASN A 219 0.95 1.56 -29.59
N LEU A 220 2.02 0.86 -29.21
CA LEU A 220 2.54 -0.29 -29.97
C LEU A 220 1.51 -1.42 -30.13
N ASN A 221 0.55 -1.50 -29.20
CA ASN A 221 -0.49 -2.53 -29.16
C ASN A 221 -1.87 -2.01 -29.61
N LEU A 222 -1.93 -0.81 -30.20
CA LEU A 222 -3.17 -0.19 -30.66
C LEU A 222 -3.13 0.09 -32.16
N THR A 223 -4.28 -0.04 -32.81
CA THR A 223 -4.45 0.33 -34.22
C THR A 223 -4.47 1.85 -34.44
N SER A 224 -4.91 2.60 -33.43
CA SER A 224 -4.91 4.07 -33.42
C SER A 224 -4.27 4.55 -32.12
N ALA A 225 -3.32 5.47 -32.23
CA ALA A 225 -2.57 5.98 -31.08
C ALA A 225 -3.50 6.71 -30.09
N ILE A 226 -3.35 6.44 -28.80
CA ILE A 226 -3.94 7.26 -27.73
C ILE A 226 -3.13 8.55 -27.55
N THR A 227 -3.86 9.64 -27.30
CA THR A 227 -3.27 10.92 -26.87
C THR A 227 -3.26 11.00 -25.35
N PHE A 228 -2.55 12.01 -24.80
CA PHE A 228 -2.57 12.28 -23.36
C PHE A 228 -3.98 12.59 -22.85
N GLY A 229 -4.73 13.43 -23.55
CA GLY A 229 -6.12 13.75 -23.17
C GLY A 229 -7.05 12.54 -23.24
N GLU A 230 -6.88 11.66 -24.23
CA GLU A 230 -7.65 10.41 -24.33
C GLU A 230 -7.32 9.43 -23.19
N LEU A 231 -6.05 9.31 -22.82
CA LEU A 231 -5.63 8.51 -21.66
C LEU A 231 -6.24 9.05 -20.36
N LEU A 232 -6.20 10.37 -20.13
CA LEU A 232 -6.83 10.98 -18.95
C LEU A 232 -8.33 10.73 -18.95
N ARG A 233 -9.00 10.81 -20.11
CA ARG A 233 -10.42 10.45 -20.22
C ARG A 233 -10.68 9.00 -19.86
N PHE A 234 -9.86 8.06 -20.35
CA PHE A 234 -9.94 6.65 -19.95
C PHE A 234 -9.79 6.44 -18.43
N ILE A 235 -8.79 7.10 -17.83
CA ILE A 235 -8.53 7.10 -16.38
C ILE A 235 -9.74 7.67 -15.62
N GLY A 236 -10.32 8.76 -16.11
CA GLY A 236 -11.51 9.40 -15.55
C GLY A 236 -12.74 8.50 -15.61
N ILE A 237 -12.99 7.82 -16.74
CA ILE A 237 -14.07 6.83 -16.87
C ILE A 237 -13.90 5.71 -15.83
N ARG A 238 -12.69 5.16 -15.67
CA ARG A 238 -12.41 4.12 -14.64
C ARG A 238 -12.70 4.63 -13.22
N LEU A 239 -12.29 5.85 -12.89
CA LEU A 239 -12.60 6.47 -11.59
C LEU A 239 -14.10 6.72 -11.40
N LYS A 240 -14.82 7.09 -12.47
CA LYS A 240 -16.26 7.31 -12.41
C LYS A 240 -17.02 6.02 -12.14
N ILE A 241 -16.66 4.94 -12.83
CA ILE A 241 -17.22 3.59 -12.58
C ILE A 241 -16.95 3.19 -11.12
N ALA A 242 -15.73 3.42 -10.61
CA ALA A 242 -15.34 3.14 -9.22
C ALA A 242 -16.01 4.05 -8.16
N SER A 243 -16.98 4.89 -8.53
CA SER A 243 -17.69 5.81 -7.61
C SER A 243 -19.18 5.50 -7.44
N ILE A 244 -19.67 4.42 -8.05
CA ILE A 244 -21.11 4.12 -8.18
C ILE A 244 -21.54 2.96 -7.30
N GLY A 245 -20.65 2.03 -6.94
CA GLY A 245 -21.01 0.83 -6.19
C GLY A 245 -20.92 -0.44 -7.03
N GLY A 246 -20.95 -1.60 -6.37
CA GLY A 246 -21.16 -2.89 -7.02
C GLY A 246 -22.60 -3.00 -7.56
N GLY A 247 -22.81 -3.87 -8.55
CA GLY A 247 -24.12 -4.12 -9.16
C GLY A 247 -24.19 -3.87 -10.66
N PHE A 248 -23.23 -3.11 -11.21
CA PHE A 248 -23.13 -2.85 -12.65
C PHE A 248 -21.93 -3.58 -13.26
N LYS A 249 -22.14 -4.19 -14.42
CA LYS A 249 -21.06 -4.65 -15.29
C LYS A 249 -20.50 -3.46 -16.05
N VAL A 250 -19.22 -3.54 -16.42
CA VAL A 250 -18.56 -2.51 -17.23
C VAL A 250 -19.33 -2.20 -18.52
N ASP A 251 -20.01 -3.20 -19.09
CA ASP A 251 -20.78 -3.04 -20.33
C ASP A 251 -22.05 -2.21 -20.19
N ASP A 252 -22.63 -2.13 -18.99
CA ASP A 252 -23.87 -1.39 -18.73
C ASP A 252 -23.68 0.11 -18.98
N PHE A 253 -22.47 0.61 -18.74
CA PHE A 253 -22.05 2.00 -19.02
C PHE A 253 -21.96 2.35 -20.52
N TRP A 254 -22.21 1.39 -21.40
CA TRP A 254 -22.30 1.57 -22.85
C TRP A 254 -23.61 1.04 -23.44
N SER A 255 -24.64 0.84 -22.60
CA SER A 255 -25.96 0.41 -23.04
C SER A 255 -26.49 1.31 -24.16
N ALA A 256 -27.15 0.69 -25.14
CA ALA A 256 -27.86 1.39 -26.21
C ALA A 256 -29.31 1.71 -25.82
N ALA A 257 -29.82 1.05 -24.78
CA ALA A 257 -31.17 1.25 -24.30
C ALA A 257 -31.26 2.58 -23.53
N ASP A 258 -32.45 3.18 -23.55
CA ASP A 258 -32.77 4.34 -22.73
C ASP A 258 -32.71 3.98 -21.24
N PHE A 259 -32.47 4.98 -20.40
CA PHE A 259 -32.49 4.79 -18.96
C PHE A 259 -33.86 4.30 -18.52
N ASP A 260 -33.86 3.24 -17.71
CA ASP A 260 -35.06 2.66 -17.12
C ASP A 260 -34.71 2.20 -15.71
N GLU A 261 -35.47 2.63 -14.71
CA GLU A 261 -35.16 2.41 -13.29
C GLU A 261 -35.12 0.92 -12.93
N ASP A 262 -35.93 0.09 -13.60
CA ASP A 262 -36.04 -1.33 -13.29
C ASP A 262 -35.10 -2.20 -14.16
N ASN A 263 -34.95 -1.86 -15.44
CA ASN A 263 -34.31 -2.73 -16.44
C ASN A 263 -32.97 -2.20 -16.97
N ASN A 264 -32.71 -0.89 -16.89
CA ASN A 264 -31.45 -0.27 -17.32
C ASN A 264 -31.04 0.91 -16.40
N PRO A 265 -30.82 0.67 -15.09
CA PRO A 265 -30.65 1.73 -14.10
C PRO A 265 -29.25 2.36 -14.09
N CYS A 266 -28.40 2.05 -15.07
CA CYS A 266 -27.02 2.55 -15.09
C CYS A 266 -27.02 4.09 -15.20
N PRO A 267 -26.54 4.82 -14.19
CA PRO A 267 -26.74 6.27 -14.11
C PRO A 267 -25.83 7.07 -15.06
N TYR A 268 -24.87 6.40 -15.72
CA TYR A 268 -23.97 7.03 -16.67
C TYR A 268 -23.85 6.21 -17.95
N ASN A 269 -23.69 6.92 -19.06
CA ASN A 269 -23.42 6.35 -20.37
C ASN A 269 -22.22 7.07 -20.99
N PHE A 270 -21.19 6.32 -21.38
CA PHE A 270 -19.95 6.89 -21.90
C PHE A 270 -19.83 6.81 -23.43
N ARG A 271 -20.87 6.37 -24.15
CA ARG A 271 -20.84 6.23 -25.63
C ARG A 271 -20.44 7.52 -26.36
N ASN A 272 -20.87 8.67 -25.85
CA ASN A 272 -20.53 9.98 -26.40
C ASN A 272 -19.13 10.50 -25.99
N LYS A 273 -18.46 9.84 -25.03
CA LYS A 273 -17.11 10.23 -24.56
C LYS A 273 -16.02 9.32 -25.12
N MET A 274 -16.26 8.02 -25.16
CA MET A 274 -15.34 7.01 -25.69
C MET A 274 -16.14 5.78 -26.10
N SER A 275 -15.88 5.18 -27.26
CA SER A 275 -16.59 3.97 -27.66
C SER A 275 -16.22 2.77 -26.78
N ARG A 276 -17.13 1.80 -26.63
CA ARG A 276 -16.87 0.57 -25.85
C ARG A 276 -15.67 -0.20 -26.40
N SER A 277 -15.57 -0.28 -27.74
CA SER A 277 -14.44 -0.96 -28.40
C SER A 277 -13.13 -0.24 -28.10
N ARG A 278 -13.10 1.09 -28.15
CA ARG A 278 -11.91 1.88 -27.81
C ARG A 278 -11.50 1.70 -26.35
N PHE A 279 -12.45 1.76 -25.42
CA PHE A 279 -12.20 1.56 -24.00
C PHE A 279 -11.60 0.16 -23.70
N ARG A 280 -12.14 -0.89 -24.33
CA ARG A 280 -11.60 -2.26 -24.22
C ARG A 280 -10.23 -2.39 -24.86
N ALA A 281 -10.01 -1.78 -26.02
CA ALA A 281 -8.72 -1.78 -26.70
C ALA A 281 -7.63 -1.13 -25.83
N ILE A 282 -7.90 0.06 -25.26
CA ILE A 282 -6.98 0.73 -24.34
C ILE A 282 -6.71 -0.15 -23.11
N THR A 283 -7.76 -0.71 -22.49
CA THR A 283 -7.62 -1.60 -21.34
C THR A 283 -6.69 -2.78 -21.62
N ALA A 284 -6.82 -3.41 -22.78
CA ALA A 284 -6.00 -4.56 -23.16
C ALA A 284 -4.56 -4.17 -23.50
N ALA A 285 -4.36 -2.99 -24.10
CA ALA A 285 -3.08 -2.53 -24.65
C ALA A 285 -2.13 -1.87 -23.63
N LEU A 286 -2.60 -1.51 -22.42
CA LEU A 286 -1.77 -0.85 -21.40
C LEU A 286 -0.44 -1.59 -21.21
N SER A 287 0.69 -0.87 -21.30
CA SER A 287 2.03 -1.42 -21.10
C SER A 287 2.88 -0.43 -20.29
N PHE A 288 3.46 -0.91 -19.19
CA PHE A 288 3.95 -0.05 -18.10
C PHE A 288 5.46 0.21 -18.11
N THR A 289 6.20 -0.36 -19.06
CA THR A 289 7.64 -0.18 -19.17
C THR A 289 8.14 -0.19 -20.61
N ASP A 290 9.17 0.62 -20.87
CA ASP A 290 9.96 0.60 -22.10
C ASP A 290 11.34 -0.06 -21.91
N ARG A 291 11.65 -0.51 -20.69
CA ARG A 291 12.92 -1.17 -20.39
C ARG A 291 12.98 -2.49 -21.15
N PRO A 292 14.12 -2.87 -21.74
CA PRO A 292 14.23 -4.18 -22.37
C PRO A 292 13.94 -5.29 -21.35
N LYS A 293 13.31 -6.37 -21.81
CA LYS A 293 13.17 -7.58 -20.98
C LYS A 293 14.56 -8.11 -20.61
N PRO A 294 14.82 -8.44 -19.34
CA PRO A 294 16.07 -9.07 -18.95
C PRO A 294 16.21 -10.46 -19.59
N ALA A 295 17.45 -10.95 -19.65
CA ALA A 295 17.75 -12.29 -20.14
C ALA A 295 17.27 -13.40 -19.18
N PHE A 296 17.07 -13.07 -17.90
CA PHE A 296 16.52 -13.95 -16.88
C PHE A 296 15.02 -13.69 -16.65
N VAL A 297 14.34 -14.62 -15.97
CA VAL A 297 12.90 -14.49 -15.67
C VAL A 297 12.69 -13.50 -14.53
N ASP A 298 12.24 -12.28 -14.86
CA ASP A 298 11.80 -11.29 -13.89
C ASP A 298 10.28 -11.10 -13.98
N LYS A 299 9.55 -11.75 -13.06
CA LYS A 299 8.08 -11.70 -13.06
C LYS A 299 7.54 -10.30 -12.75
N PHE A 300 8.35 -9.41 -12.17
CA PHE A 300 7.95 -8.05 -11.81
C PHE A 300 8.37 -7.00 -12.84
N TRP A 301 9.11 -7.40 -13.89
CA TRP A 301 9.74 -6.51 -14.87
C TRP A 301 8.82 -5.39 -15.36
N GLU A 302 7.57 -5.73 -15.71
CA GLU A 302 6.64 -4.79 -16.36
C GLU A 302 6.30 -3.58 -15.48
N VAL A 303 6.27 -3.75 -14.15
CA VAL A 303 5.84 -2.69 -13.21
C VAL A 303 6.99 -1.97 -12.51
N ARG A 304 8.22 -2.50 -12.58
CA ARG A 304 9.38 -1.92 -11.88
C ARG A 304 9.61 -0.46 -12.25
N GLN A 305 9.52 -0.13 -13.53
CA GLN A 305 9.71 1.26 -13.97
C GLN A 305 8.61 2.16 -13.44
N MET A 306 7.34 1.74 -13.56
CA MET A 306 6.20 2.50 -13.04
C MET A 306 6.34 2.84 -11.55
N VAL A 307 6.67 1.84 -10.72
CA VAL A 307 6.86 2.05 -9.27
C VAL A 307 8.04 2.99 -9.00
N ALA A 308 9.17 2.80 -9.70
CA ALA A 308 10.34 3.64 -9.54
C ALA A 308 10.10 5.10 -9.97
N GLU A 309 9.32 5.33 -11.04
CA GLU A 309 8.94 6.67 -11.49
C GLU A 309 7.95 7.34 -10.54
N TRP A 310 6.99 6.58 -9.99
CA TRP A 310 6.07 7.10 -8.99
C TRP A 310 6.81 7.51 -7.70
N ASN A 311 7.67 6.65 -7.16
CA ASN A 311 8.50 6.98 -5.99
C ASN A 311 9.38 8.22 -6.24
N ARG A 312 10.00 8.32 -7.43
CA ARG A 312 10.80 9.50 -7.81
C ARG A 312 9.96 10.77 -7.90
N ASN A 313 8.74 10.67 -8.44
CA ASN A 313 7.83 11.81 -8.51
C ASN A 313 7.45 12.28 -7.09
N MET A 314 7.04 11.36 -6.21
CA MET A 314 6.69 11.69 -4.83
C MET A 314 7.86 12.32 -4.07
N ALA A 315 9.07 11.77 -4.20
CA ALA A 315 10.28 12.33 -3.58
C ALA A 315 10.62 13.74 -4.10
N LYS A 316 10.30 14.02 -5.37
CA LYS A 316 10.51 15.33 -5.99
C LYS A 316 9.49 16.36 -5.51
N ILE A 317 8.22 16.02 -5.41
CA ILE A 317 7.14 16.99 -5.20
C ILE A 317 6.77 17.18 -3.72
N PHE A 318 6.85 16.12 -2.91
CA PHE A 318 6.23 16.10 -1.58
C PHE A 318 7.28 16.25 -0.49
N ILE A 319 6.97 17.11 0.47
CA ILE A 319 7.72 17.29 1.71
C ILE A 319 6.89 16.62 2.80
N VAL A 320 7.33 15.45 3.25
CA VAL A 320 6.67 14.80 4.40
C VAL A 320 6.93 15.62 5.66
N GLY A 321 5.93 15.65 6.55
CA GLY A 321 6.05 16.32 7.85
C GLY A 321 7.08 15.64 8.75
N TRP A 322 7.20 16.15 9.98
CA TRP A 322 8.17 15.66 10.96
C TRP A 322 8.00 14.19 11.34
N VAL A 323 6.79 13.64 11.20
CA VAL A 323 6.46 12.25 11.55
C VAL A 323 5.82 11.51 10.39
N LEU A 324 6.19 10.24 10.25
CA LEU A 324 5.67 9.31 9.26
C LEU A 324 5.45 7.92 9.89
N CYS A 325 4.70 7.10 9.20
CA CYS A 325 4.50 5.69 9.52
C CYS A 325 4.92 4.85 8.32
N LEU A 326 5.70 3.80 8.57
CA LEU A 326 6.04 2.78 7.59
C LEU A 326 5.48 1.44 8.07
N ASP A 327 4.73 0.79 7.20
CA ASP A 327 4.03 -0.46 7.50
C ASP A 327 3.72 -1.24 6.21
N GLU A 328 3.17 -2.44 6.33
CA GLU A 328 2.75 -3.23 5.17
C GLU A 328 1.37 -2.86 4.62
N SER A 329 1.24 -2.98 3.30
CA SER A 329 0.01 -2.77 2.54
C SER A 329 -0.28 -3.97 1.65
N MET A 330 -1.56 -4.31 1.50
CA MET A 330 -2.02 -5.44 0.68
C MET A 330 -2.78 -4.96 -0.55
N SER A 331 -2.43 -5.40 -1.75
CA SER A 331 -3.28 -5.27 -2.95
C SER A 331 -3.98 -6.58 -3.24
N ILE A 332 -5.31 -6.56 -3.35
CA ILE A 332 -6.14 -7.76 -3.38
C ILE A 332 -5.96 -8.52 -4.70
N TRP A 333 -5.61 -9.82 -4.59
CA TRP A 333 -5.58 -10.73 -5.73
C TRP A 333 -5.91 -12.16 -5.34
N HIS A 334 -6.92 -12.74 -5.98
CA HIS A 334 -7.41 -14.08 -5.62
C HIS A 334 -6.71 -15.22 -6.38
N ASN A 335 -6.05 -14.95 -7.51
CA ASN A 335 -5.45 -15.99 -8.34
C ASN A 335 -3.91 -15.99 -8.23
N ARG A 336 -3.36 -16.89 -7.40
CA ARG A 336 -1.90 -16.99 -7.19
C ARG A 336 -1.07 -17.21 -8.46
N TYR A 337 -1.65 -17.82 -9.51
CA TYR A 337 -0.88 -18.21 -10.70
C TYR A 337 -0.65 -17.03 -11.66
N THR A 338 -1.44 -15.98 -11.53
CA THR A 338 -1.38 -14.81 -12.42
C THR A 338 -0.78 -13.58 -11.73
N CYS A 339 -0.21 -13.75 -10.53
CA CYS A 339 0.30 -12.68 -9.69
C CYS A 339 1.60 -13.15 -9.01
N PRO A 340 2.75 -12.55 -9.36
CA PRO A 340 4.04 -12.87 -8.72
C PRO A 340 4.10 -12.29 -7.31
N GLY A 341 4.83 -12.91 -6.39
CA GLY A 341 4.89 -12.46 -4.99
C GLY A 341 3.56 -12.61 -4.26
N TRP A 342 2.72 -13.56 -4.68
CA TRP A 342 1.42 -13.80 -4.07
C TRP A 342 1.58 -14.37 -2.66
N VAL A 343 0.86 -13.79 -1.69
CA VAL A 343 0.90 -14.17 -0.28
C VAL A 343 -0.50 -14.35 0.30
N PHE A 344 -0.60 -15.29 1.25
CA PHE A 344 -1.74 -15.44 2.15
C PHE A 344 -1.42 -14.82 3.53
N CYS A 345 -2.11 -13.73 3.89
CA CYS A 345 -2.00 -13.03 5.16
C CYS A 345 -3.33 -13.19 5.95
N PRO A 346 -3.55 -14.30 6.67
CA PRO A 346 -4.85 -14.66 7.26
C PRO A 346 -5.43 -13.65 8.26
N ARG A 347 -4.60 -12.75 8.80
CA ARG A 347 -4.98 -11.73 9.77
C ARG A 347 -5.60 -10.49 9.10
N LYS A 348 -5.34 -10.27 7.81
CA LYS A 348 -5.79 -9.08 7.09
C LYS A 348 -7.23 -9.31 6.58
N PRO A 349 -8.09 -8.28 6.51
CA PRO A 349 -9.47 -8.41 6.04
C PRO A 349 -9.58 -9.00 4.63
N HIS A 350 -8.59 -8.71 3.79
CA HIS A 350 -8.42 -9.31 2.48
C HIS A 350 -7.11 -10.11 2.47
N PRO A 351 -7.17 -11.42 2.74
CA PRO A 351 -5.98 -12.17 3.10
C PRO A 351 -5.17 -12.64 1.88
N PHE A 352 -5.60 -12.37 0.65
CA PHE A 352 -4.95 -12.88 -0.57
C PHE A 352 -4.51 -11.74 -1.48
N GLY A 353 -3.25 -11.74 -1.89
CA GLY A 353 -2.79 -10.71 -2.82
C GLY A 353 -1.28 -10.53 -2.90
N ASN A 354 -0.88 -9.30 -3.21
CA ASN A 354 0.50 -8.84 -3.12
C ASN A 354 0.68 -7.93 -1.93
N GLU A 355 1.81 -8.09 -1.27
CA GLU A 355 2.23 -7.22 -0.18
C GLU A 355 3.21 -6.15 -0.68
N TYR A 356 3.16 -5.00 -0.04
CA TYR A 356 4.01 -3.85 -0.27
C TYR A 356 4.43 -3.32 1.08
N HIS A 357 5.67 -2.89 1.21
CA HIS A 357 6.03 -1.95 2.25
C HIS A 357 5.67 -0.55 1.76
N SER A 358 4.99 0.24 2.58
CA SER A 358 4.56 1.59 2.24
C SER A 358 4.91 2.56 3.36
N ALA A 359 5.16 3.82 3.02
CA ALA A 359 5.24 4.88 4.03
C ALA A 359 4.28 6.04 3.75
N CYS A 360 3.57 6.45 4.80
CA CYS A 360 2.62 7.55 4.81
C CYS A 360 3.08 8.66 5.74
N CYS A 361 2.81 9.91 5.35
CA CYS A 361 2.93 11.06 6.24
C CYS A 361 1.98 10.90 7.43
N GLY A 362 2.49 10.97 8.66
CA GLY A 362 1.67 10.82 9.87
C GLY A 362 0.69 11.98 10.07
N LEU A 363 0.95 13.14 9.45
CA LEU A 363 0.10 14.32 9.57
C LEU A 363 -0.98 14.42 8.50
N THR A 364 -0.71 13.95 7.28
CA THR A 364 -1.62 14.12 6.12
C THR A 364 -2.20 12.82 5.59
N GLY A 365 -1.67 11.66 5.99
CA GLY A 365 -2.04 10.35 5.43
C GLY A 365 -1.57 10.14 3.98
N ILE A 366 -0.83 11.08 3.38
CA ILE A 366 -0.30 10.96 2.01
C ILE A 366 0.78 9.87 2.00
N MET A 367 0.55 8.83 1.21
CA MET A 367 1.55 7.83 0.88
C MET A 367 2.56 8.41 -0.10
N PHE A 368 3.86 8.29 0.19
CA PHE A 368 4.91 8.93 -0.61
C PHE A 368 6.02 7.98 -1.08
N VAL A 369 6.02 6.73 -0.62
CA VAL A 369 6.94 5.70 -1.11
C VAL A 369 6.33 4.33 -0.91
N ILE A 370 6.58 3.43 -1.88
CA ILE A 370 6.27 2.01 -1.78
C ILE A 370 7.44 1.16 -2.27
N GLU A 371 7.57 -0.04 -1.71
CA GLU A 371 8.45 -1.09 -2.20
C GLU A 371 7.67 -2.42 -2.22
N MET A 372 7.62 -3.08 -3.37
CA MET A 372 6.88 -4.34 -3.51
C MET A 372 7.61 -5.48 -2.78
N VAL A 373 6.85 -6.35 -2.09
CA VAL A 373 7.41 -7.55 -1.49
C VAL A 373 7.50 -8.64 -2.55
N GLU A 374 8.72 -8.86 -3.04
CA GLU A 374 8.97 -9.85 -4.11
C GLU A 374 9.08 -11.29 -3.59
N GLY A 375 9.48 -11.43 -2.32
CA GLY A 375 9.65 -12.72 -1.66
C GLY A 375 10.52 -13.69 -2.47
N LYS A 376 10.04 -14.93 -2.62
CA LYS A 376 10.76 -16.00 -3.34
C LYS A 376 10.77 -15.81 -4.86
N ASP A 377 9.94 -14.91 -5.39
CA ASP A 377 9.88 -14.63 -6.82
C ASP A 377 10.90 -13.56 -7.25
N ARG A 378 11.66 -12.97 -6.32
CA ARG A 378 12.77 -12.06 -6.64
C ARG A 378 13.83 -12.82 -7.46
N PRO A 379 14.18 -12.34 -8.66
CA PRO A 379 15.24 -12.97 -9.46
C PRO A 379 16.59 -12.90 -8.75
N PRO A 380 17.30 -14.03 -8.57
CA PRO A 380 18.64 -14.05 -7.98
C PRO A 380 19.66 -13.19 -8.75
N ASP A 381 19.50 -13.09 -10.07
CA ASP A 381 20.36 -12.31 -10.98
C ASP A 381 20.40 -10.81 -10.68
N LEU A 382 19.41 -10.28 -9.94
CA LEU A 382 19.42 -8.89 -9.49
C LEU A 382 20.42 -8.66 -8.34
N GLY A 383 20.96 -9.72 -7.75
CA GLY A 383 21.83 -9.63 -6.59
C GLY A 383 21.12 -9.12 -5.34
N PRO A 384 21.90 -8.90 -4.26
CA PRO A 384 21.39 -8.31 -3.03
C PRO A 384 20.81 -6.93 -3.31
N ALA A 385 19.73 -6.59 -2.62
CA ALA A 385 19.17 -5.26 -2.68
C ALA A 385 20.14 -4.24 -2.05
N LEU A 386 19.99 -2.98 -2.42
CA LEU A 386 20.79 -1.89 -1.84
C LEU A 386 20.66 -1.90 -0.31
N PHE A 387 21.79 -1.75 0.40
CA PHE A 387 21.92 -1.75 1.86
C PHE A 387 21.63 -3.09 2.56
N GLU A 388 21.43 -4.19 1.82
CA GLU A 388 21.15 -5.51 2.42
C GLU A 388 22.35 -6.07 3.21
N GLU A 389 23.56 -5.55 2.98
CA GLU A 389 24.74 -5.84 3.80
C GLU A 389 24.59 -5.41 5.27
N LEU A 390 23.65 -4.50 5.56
CA LEU A 390 23.32 -4.05 6.92
C LEU A 390 22.21 -4.89 7.58
N GLY A 391 21.72 -5.92 6.88
CA GLY A 391 20.53 -6.70 7.26
C GLY A 391 19.33 -6.39 6.36
N LYS A 392 18.38 -7.32 6.31
CA LYS A 392 17.19 -7.22 5.45
C LYS A 392 16.29 -6.06 5.87
N THR A 393 16.01 -5.94 7.17
CA THR A 393 15.16 -4.87 7.73
C THR A 393 15.86 -3.52 7.60
N ALA A 394 17.14 -3.43 7.97
CA ALA A 394 17.91 -2.19 7.82
C ALA A 394 17.96 -1.73 6.37
N GLY A 395 18.26 -2.67 5.45
CA GLY A 395 18.33 -2.38 4.04
C GLY A 395 17.01 -1.87 3.47
N LEU A 396 15.90 -2.53 3.81
CA LEU A 396 14.56 -2.11 3.42
C LEU A 396 14.23 -0.68 3.89
N LEU A 397 14.39 -0.41 5.18
CA LEU A 397 14.07 0.91 5.75
C LEU A 397 14.91 2.01 5.10
N LEU A 398 16.20 1.74 4.86
CA LEU A 398 17.11 2.69 4.22
C LEU A 398 16.76 2.94 2.73
N ARG A 399 16.34 1.92 1.98
CA ARG A 399 15.89 2.09 0.60
C ARG A 399 14.64 2.93 0.52
N MET A 400 13.65 2.62 1.35
CA MET A 400 12.36 3.32 1.35
C MET A 400 12.48 4.78 1.79
N LEU A 401 13.30 5.06 2.81
CA LEU A 401 13.38 6.39 3.43
C LEU A 401 14.53 7.25 2.88
N GLN A 402 15.14 6.84 1.78
CA GLN A 402 16.29 7.55 1.20
C GLN A 402 15.99 9.01 0.85
N SER A 403 14.75 9.31 0.42
CA SER A 403 14.31 10.67 0.07
C SER A 403 14.25 11.64 1.26
N ILE A 404 14.35 11.12 2.49
CA ILE A 404 14.25 11.89 3.73
C ILE A 404 15.50 11.79 4.61
N PHE A 405 16.63 11.30 4.09
CA PHE A 405 17.88 11.34 4.84
C PHE A 405 18.31 12.76 5.21
N ASN A 406 18.95 12.90 6.36
CA ASN A 406 19.48 14.15 6.92
C ASN A 406 18.42 15.23 7.14
N THR A 407 17.16 14.83 7.38
CA THR A 407 16.06 15.78 7.54
C THR A 407 15.44 15.80 8.92
N GLY A 408 15.91 14.92 9.83
CA GLY A 408 15.47 14.92 11.21
C GLY A 408 14.02 14.50 11.38
N ARG A 409 13.50 13.63 10.51
CA ARG A 409 12.14 13.08 10.61
C ARG A 409 12.10 11.87 11.51
N TYR A 410 10.93 11.60 12.08
CA TYR A 410 10.66 10.47 12.95
C TYR A 410 9.77 9.45 12.24
N VAL A 411 10.23 8.20 12.11
CA VAL A 411 9.42 7.10 11.59
C VAL A 411 8.87 6.23 12.72
N VAL A 412 7.54 6.09 12.75
CA VAL A 412 6.84 5.11 13.56
C VAL A 412 6.81 3.79 12.82
N LEU A 413 7.32 2.76 13.47
CA LEU A 413 7.44 1.41 12.96
C LEU A 413 6.62 0.45 13.81
N ASP A 414 6.09 -0.56 13.15
CA ASP A 414 5.40 -1.67 13.77
C ASP A 414 6.40 -2.66 14.44
N SER A 415 5.91 -3.83 14.87
CA SER A 415 6.76 -4.87 15.44
C SER A 415 7.47 -5.77 14.42
N GLY A 416 6.99 -5.84 13.17
CA GLY A 416 7.65 -6.50 12.05
C GLY A 416 8.97 -5.84 11.67
N PHE A 417 9.09 -4.51 11.81
CA PHE A 417 10.35 -3.76 11.58
C PHE A 417 11.20 -3.57 12.84
N CYS A 418 10.90 -4.23 13.96
CA CYS A 418 11.56 -4.02 15.25
C CYS A 418 12.96 -4.68 15.31
N VAL A 419 13.96 -4.03 14.70
CA VAL A 419 15.36 -4.44 14.69
C VAL A 419 16.24 -3.26 15.13
N LEU A 420 16.94 -3.38 16.25
CA LEU A 420 17.71 -2.27 16.84
C LEU A 420 18.81 -1.76 15.88
N ALA A 421 19.53 -2.66 15.22
CA ALA A 421 20.55 -2.27 14.23
C ALA A 421 19.95 -1.45 13.07
N ALA A 422 18.71 -1.75 12.66
CA ALA A 422 18.01 -1.01 11.61
C ALA A 422 17.60 0.39 12.07
N VAL A 423 17.09 0.51 13.29
CA VAL A 423 16.78 1.79 13.94
C VAL A 423 18.04 2.66 14.09
N CYS A 424 19.16 2.09 14.52
CA CYS A 424 20.45 2.80 14.58
C CYS A 424 20.99 3.17 13.18
N ALA A 425 20.78 2.33 12.16
CA ALA A 425 21.19 2.64 10.79
C ALA A 425 20.41 3.82 10.20
N LEU A 426 19.12 3.94 10.48
CA LEU A 426 18.32 5.12 10.13
C LEU A 426 18.84 6.38 10.81
N PHE A 427 19.18 6.28 12.10
CA PHE A 427 19.72 7.42 12.85
C PHE A 427 21.05 7.91 12.26
N LYS A 428 21.93 7.01 11.83
CA LYS A 428 23.17 7.35 11.10
C LYS A 428 22.92 8.05 9.75
N LYS A 429 21.70 8.00 9.22
CA LYS A 429 21.24 8.74 8.04
C LYS A 429 20.37 9.95 8.39
N GLY A 430 20.34 10.38 9.65
CA GLY A 430 19.59 11.55 10.10
C GLY A 430 18.06 11.34 10.09
N VAL A 431 17.61 10.11 10.30
CA VAL A 431 16.19 9.74 10.47
C VAL A 431 16.02 9.06 11.82
N TYR A 432 15.19 9.64 12.68
CA TYR A 432 14.82 9.04 13.96
C TYR A 432 13.79 7.96 13.74
N ALA A 433 13.78 6.93 14.58
CA ALA A 433 12.79 5.86 14.48
C ALA A 433 12.32 5.42 15.87
N GLY A 434 11.08 4.92 15.92
CA GLY A 434 10.54 4.20 17.07
C GLY A 434 9.76 2.98 16.62
N ALA A 435 10.17 1.80 17.08
CA ALA A 435 9.58 0.52 16.71
C ALA A 435 8.94 -0.19 17.91
N LEU A 436 7.75 -0.78 17.70
CA LEU A 436 7.04 -1.55 18.71
C LEU A 436 7.78 -2.84 19.04
N ILE A 437 8.12 -3.04 20.30
CA ILE A 437 8.75 -4.28 20.77
C ILE A 437 7.67 -5.29 21.11
N LYS A 438 7.74 -6.47 20.49
CA LYS A 438 6.89 -7.61 20.79
C LYS A 438 7.73 -8.88 20.93
N LYS A 439 7.51 -9.63 22.00
CA LYS A 439 8.10 -10.97 22.15
C LYS A 439 7.41 -11.90 21.16
N ARG A 440 8.20 -12.49 20.25
CA ARG A 440 7.76 -13.59 19.40
C ARG A 440 8.26 -14.88 20.05
N ARG A 441 8.99 -15.70 19.31
CA ARG A 441 9.76 -16.82 19.87
C ARG A 441 10.88 -16.35 20.81
N TYR A 442 11.43 -15.17 20.54
CA TYR A 442 12.48 -14.50 21.31
C TYR A 442 12.11 -13.03 21.50
N TRP A 443 12.73 -12.38 22.47
CA TRP A 443 12.80 -10.91 22.49
C TRP A 443 13.64 -10.43 21.30
N PRO A 444 13.34 -9.25 20.72
CA PRO A 444 14.24 -8.64 19.76
C PRO A 444 15.66 -8.50 20.33
N LYS A 445 16.66 -8.56 19.45
CA LYS A 445 18.06 -8.54 19.89
C LYS A 445 18.35 -7.28 20.71
N TYR A 446 19.07 -7.45 21.82
CA TYR A 446 19.39 -6.40 22.80
C TYR A 446 18.18 -5.86 23.59
N VAL A 447 17.03 -6.53 23.59
CA VAL A 447 15.90 -6.16 24.45
C VAL A 447 15.88 -7.07 25.69
N PRO A 448 16.18 -6.55 26.90
CA PRO A 448 16.12 -7.31 28.16
C PRO A 448 14.67 -7.40 28.65
N GLY A 449 13.80 -8.01 27.85
CA GLY A 449 12.36 -7.89 28.03
C GLY A 449 11.84 -8.53 29.32
N ASP A 450 12.46 -9.63 29.78
CA ASP A 450 12.07 -10.29 31.04
C ASP A 450 12.46 -9.43 32.26
N ALA A 451 13.61 -8.75 32.21
CA ALA A 451 14.01 -7.80 33.25
C ALA A 451 13.11 -6.55 33.28
N ILE A 452 12.67 -6.08 32.11
CA ILE A 452 11.67 -5.01 31.99
C ILE A 452 10.34 -5.43 32.60
N ASP A 453 9.84 -6.62 32.27
CA ASP A 453 8.58 -7.11 32.82
C ASP A 453 8.65 -7.21 34.35
N ALA A 454 9.70 -7.82 34.90
CA ALA A 454 9.90 -7.94 36.35
C ALA A 454 9.95 -6.57 37.07
N ARG A 455 10.60 -5.56 36.48
CA ARG A 455 10.65 -4.22 37.06
C ARG A 455 9.26 -3.57 37.11
N PHE A 456 8.47 -3.75 36.05
CA PHE A 456 7.16 -3.13 35.89
C PHE A 456 6.04 -3.88 36.63
N ASP A 457 6.28 -5.07 37.18
CA ASP A 457 5.30 -5.79 38.00
C ASP A 457 4.88 -5.01 39.25
N SER A 458 5.78 -4.19 39.80
CA SER A 458 5.52 -3.36 40.97
C SER A 458 4.98 -1.96 40.66
N LEU A 459 4.89 -1.58 39.38
CA LEU A 459 4.47 -0.24 38.96
C LEU A 459 2.96 -0.17 38.68
N GLY A 460 2.36 0.99 39.00
CA GLY A 460 0.97 1.29 38.65
C GLY A 460 0.76 1.52 37.15
N VAL A 461 -0.46 1.29 36.68
CA VAL A 461 -0.85 1.54 35.28
C VAL A 461 -0.58 3.00 34.90
N GLY A 462 0.00 3.21 33.71
CA GLY A 462 0.39 4.53 33.19
C GLY A 462 1.76 5.01 33.65
N MET A 463 2.41 4.33 34.61
CA MET A 463 3.81 4.63 34.96
C MET A 463 4.75 4.27 33.80
N THR A 464 5.78 5.08 33.61
CA THR A 464 6.77 4.91 32.55
C THR A 464 8.19 4.86 33.11
N ASP A 465 9.06 4.16 32.40
CA ASP A 465 10.50 4.10 32.66
C ASP A 465 11.20 3.69 31.36
N ALA A 466 12.54 3.75 31.33
CA ALA A 466 13.32 3.40 30.15
C ALA A 466 14.55 2.56 30.49
N VAL A 467 15.06 1.86 29.48
CA VAL A 467 16.45 1.36 29.45
C VAL A 467 17.20 2.14 28.38
N SER A 468 18.24 2.85 28.75
CA SER A 468 19.14 3.52 27.80
C SER A 468 20.31 2.62 27.45
N GLY A 469 20.80 2.69 26.22
CA GLY A 469 22.00 1.98 25.77
C GLY A 469 22.64 2.62 24.54
N THR A 470 23.75 2.04 24.10
CA THR A 470 24.48 2.48 22.90
C THR A 470 24.80 1.27 22.03
N LEU A 471 24.60 1.37 20.72
CA LEU A 471 24.97 0.36 19.73
C LEU A 471 25.70 1.04 18.57
N ASP A 472 26.92 0.58 18.27
CA ASP A 472 27.77 1.12 17.19
C ASP A 472 27.87 2.66 17.19
N GLY A 473 28.06 3.24 18.39
CA GLY A 473 28.17 4.69 18.62
C GLY A 473 26.84 5.45 18.52
N VAL A 474 25.70 4.76 18.43
CA VAL A 474 24.37 5.37 18.41
C VAL A 474 23.66 5.11 19.73
N ASP A 475 23.24 6.17 20.39
CA ASP A 475 22.40 6.09 21.57
C ASP A 475 20.97 5.69 21.19
N TYR A 476 20.41 4.76 21.96
CA TYR A 476 19.02 4.33 21.86
C TYR A 476 18.38 4.23 23.24
N SER A 477 17.05 4.22 23.25
CA SER A 477 16.23 4.01 24.44
C SER A 477 15.17 2.94 24.19
N LEU A 478 14.91 2.12 25.21
CA LEU A 478 13.77 1.23 25.29
C LEU A 478 12.73 1.87 26.21
N PHE A 479 11.79 2.62 25.63
CA PHE A 479 10.72 3.28 26.38
C PHE A 479 9.65 2.27 26.78
N CYS A 480 9.26 2.29 28.04
CA CYS A 480 8.34 1.32 28.61
C CYS A 480 7.19 2.03 29.34
N MET A 481 5.98 1.48 29.23
CA MET A 481 4.79 1.97 29.93
C MET A 481 3.98 0.79 30.48
N LYS A 482 3.56 0.88 31.74
CA LYS A 482 2.70 -0.13 32.37
C LYS A 482 1.29 -0.04 31.79
N GLU A 483 0.85 -1.12 31.16
CA GLU A 483 -0.55 -1.40 30.83
C GLU A 483 -1.13 -2.39 31.87
N PRO A 484 -2.46 -2.57 31.93
CA PRO A 484 -3.09 -3.42 32.95
C PRO A 484 -2.55 -4.86 33.00
N GLU A 485 -2.34 -5.48 31.84
CA GLU A 485 -1.97 -6.90 31.73
C GLU A 485 -0.54 -7.11 31.19
N TYR A 486 0.11 -6.06 30.71
CA TYR A 486 1.40 -6.16 30.06
C TYR A 486 2.20 -4.86 30.16
N VAL A 487 3.44 -4.89 29.69
CA VAL A 487 4.27 -3.70 29.57
C VAL A 487 4.44 -3.38 28.10
N MET A 488 3.96 -2.20 27.69
CA MET A 488 4.21 -1.67 26.35
C MET A 488 5.68 -1.27 26.27
N LYS A 489 6.36 -1.64 25.18
CA LYS A 489 7.78 -1.40 24.98
C LYS A 489 8.03 -0.83 23.58
N LEU A 490 8.87 0.19 23.46
CA LEU A 490 9.31 0.80 22.20
C LEU A 490 10.83 0.90 22.20
N MET A 491 11.50 0.48 21.12
CA MET A 491 12.91 0.87 20.89
C MET A 491 12.93 2.12 20.02
N ALA A 492 13.73 3.11 20.40
CA ALA A 492 13.81 4.34 19.65
C ALA A 492 15.18 5.01 19.74
N THR A 493 15.52 5.76 18.70
CA THR A 493 16.68 6.67 18.68
C THR A 493 16.29 8.11 18.96
N GLY A 494 15.02 8.36 19.31
CA GLY A 494 14.65 9.64 19.89
C GLY A 494 13.30 9.69 20.61
N GLY A 495 13.10 10.78 21.34
CA GLY A 495 11.98 11.06 22.23
C GLY A 495 12.38 11.12 23.71
N VAL A 496 11.44 11.53 24.57
CA VAL A 496 11.66 11.66 26.02
C VAL A 496 10.41 11.21 26.78
N LEU A 497 10.59 10.67 28.00
CA LEU A 497 9.49 10.30 28.89
C LEU A 497 8.86 11.52 29.59
N GLU A 498 8.48 12.51 28.81
CA GLU A 498 7.72 13.68 29.25
C GLU A 498 6.36 13.71 28.57
N SER A 499 5.40 14.30 29.25
CA SER A 499 4.05 14.55 28.75
C SER A 499 3.80 16.06 28.77
N ASP A 500 3.19 16.57 27.72
CA ASP A 500 2.72 17.97 27.62
C ASP A 500 1.22 18.01 27.31
N ASP A 501 0.64 19.19 27.11
CA ASP A 501 -0.80 19.33 26.80
C ASP A 501 -1.18 18.85 25.40
N LEU A 502 -0.20 18.60 24.52
CA LEU A 502 -0.44 18.01 23.21
C LEU A 502 -0.51 16.49 23.26
N CYS A 503 0.02 15.85 24.31
CA CYS A 503 -0.04 14.41 24.47
C CYS A 503 -1.46 13.93 24.83
N ARG A 504 -1.89 12.81 24.26
CA ARG A 504 -3.25 12.30 24.44
C ARG A 504 -3.48 11.82 25.88
N GLU A 505 -4.56 12.29 26.48
CA GLU A 505 -5.11 11.70 27.71
C GLU A 505 -5.82 10.38 27.39
N THR A 506 -5.62 9.39 28.25
CA THR A 506 -6.21 8.06 28.08
C THR A 506 -6.73 7.52 29.40
N PHE A 507 -7.60 6.51 29.28
CA PHE A 507 -8.23 5.84 30.40
C PHE A 507 -8.01 4.33 30.27
N ARG A 508 -7.77 3.66 31.40
CA ARG A 508 -7.68 2.20 31.50
C ARG A 508 -8.54 1.71 32.66
N GLY A 509 -9.15 0.53 32.51
CA GLY A 509 -10.09 -0.06 33.49
C GLY A 509 -11.56 -0.05 33.05
N MET A 510 -12.41 -0.71 33.82
CA MET A 510 -13.87 -0.74 33.63
C MET A 510 -14.58 -0.15 34.86
N GLY A 511 -15.71 0.54 34.64
CA GLY A 511 -16.51 1.10 35.73
C GLY A 511 -15.79 2.19 36.53
N ASP A 512 -15.90 2.13 37.85
CA ASP A 512 -15.36 3.12 38.79
C ASP A 512 -13.84 2.99 39.02
N ASP A 513 -13.21 1.87 38.61
CA ASP A 513 -11.76 1.62 38.73
C ASP A 513 -10.95 2.19 37.54
N ARG A 514 -11.45 3.28 36.93
CA ARG A 514 -10.79 3.90 35.79
C ARG A 514 -9.61 4.75 36.22
N ILE A 515 -8.43 4.41 35.72
CA ILE A 515 -7.22 5.20 35.88
C ILE A 515 -7.06 6.10 34.65
N SER A 516 -7.01 7.42 34.87
CA SER A 516 -6.64 8.41 33.84
C SER A 516 -5.15 8.71 33.92
N PHE A 517 -4.50 8.77 32.77
CA PHE A 517 -3.14 9.29 32.65
C PHE A 517 -2.89 9.83 31.25
N ARG A 518 -1.82 10.60 31.11
CA ARG A 518 -1.40 11.15 29.83
C ARG A 518 -0.18 10.38 29.31
N TYR A 519 -0.21 10.01 28.03
CA TYR A 519 0.94 9.36 27.42
C TYR A 519 2.17 10.27 27.42
N THR A 520 3.35 9.67 27.55
CA THR A 520 4.62 10.33 27.26
C THR A 520 4.86 10.38 25.75
N LYS A 521 5.67 11.33 25.28
CA LYS A 521 5.88 11.64 23.86
C LYS A 521 6.10 10.41 22.95
N PRO A 522 7.08 9.51 23.18
CA PRO A 522 7.29 8.34 22.33
C PRO A 522 6.06 7.44 22.19
N ILE A 523 5.33 7.26 23.30
CA ILE A 523 4.13 6.41 23.37
C ILE A 523 2.97 7.10 22.64
N ASP A 524 2.78 8.40 22.87
CA ASP A 524 1.78 9.21 22.18
C ASP A 524 2.01 9.20 20.66
N TRP A 525 3.23 9.47 20.21
CA TRP A 525 3.59 9.49 18.79
C TRP A 525 3.30 8.13 18.13
N HIS A 526 3.67 7.03 18.80
CA HIS A 526 3.38 5.70 18.30
C HIS A 526 1.87 5.50 18.14
N PHE A 527 1.06 5.70 19.19
CA PHE A 527 -0.39 5.49 19.10
C PHE A 527 -1.10 6.44 18.13
N ARG A 528 -0.62 7.68 18.00
CA ARG A 528 -1.22 8.70 17.15
C ARG A 528 -0.96 8.46 15.67
N TYR A 529 0.22 7.96 15.31
CA TYR A 529 0.67 7.95 13.91
C TYR A 529 0.85 6.55 13.32
N ARG A 530 0.89 5.47 14.12
CA ARG A 530 1.09 4.09 13.62
C ARG A 530 0.03 3.58 12.64
N HIS A 531 -1.12 4.25 12.56
CA HIS A 531 -2.24 3.80 11.74
C HIS A 531 -2.28 4.44 10.34
N ALA A 532 -1.35 5.34 9.99
CA ALA A 532 -1.49 6.11 8.75
C ALA A 532 -1.45 5.25 7.46
N VAL A 533 -0.72 4.12 7.48
CA VAL A 533 -0.71 3.16 6.36
C VAL A 533 -1.99 2.32 6.35
N ASP A 534 -2.44 1.86 7.52
CA ASP A 534 -3.71 1.15 7.68
C ASP A 534 -4.92 1.99 7.25
N ASP A 535 -4.97 3.26 7.62
CA ASP A 535 -6.01 4.21 7.22
C ASP A 535 -6.02 4.39 5.70
N HIS A 536 -4.83 4.51 5.09
CA HIS A 536 -4.71 4.56 3.63
C HIS A 536 -5.21 3.26 2.98
N ASN A 537 -4.88 2.09 3.54
CA ASN A 537 -5.39 0.79 3.06
C ASN A 537 -6.91 0.69 3.20
N ASN A 538 -7.47 1.16 4.31
CA ASN A 538 -8.92 1.17 4.55
C ASN A 538 -9.65 2.04 3.53
N LEU A 539 -9.13 3.25 3.26
CA LEU A 539 -9.64 4.12 2.18
C LEU A 539 -9.46 3.48 0.78
N ARG A 540 -8.41 2.67 0.61
CA ARG A 540 -8.17 1.95 -0.64
C ARG A 540 -9.24 0.90 -0.91
N HIS A 541 -9.51 0.08 0.10
CA HIS A 541 -10.40 -1.07 0.01
C HIS A 541 -11.88 -0.73 0.25
N SER A 542 -12.18 0.46 0.79
CA SER A 542 -13.56 0.91 1.00
C SER A 542 -14.35 0.86 -0.31
N LEU A 543 -15.50 0.21 -0.29
CA LEU A 543 -16.38 0.11 -1.45
C LEU A 543 -17.21 1.40 -1.63
N PRO A 544 -17.44 1.85 -2.88
CA PRO A 544 -16.88 1.30 -4.12
C PRO A 544 -15.37 1.55 -4.24
N SER A 545 -14.62 0.57 -4.74
CA SER A 545 -13.16 0.66 -4.91
C SER A 545 -12.74 0.49 -6.38
N LEU A 546 -11.53 0.95 -6.71
CA LEU A 546 -10.94 0.71 -8.05
C LEU A 546 -10.66 -0.78 -8.27
N GLU A 547 -10.23 -1.50 -7.23
CA GLU A 547 -9.91 -2.92 -7.30
C GLU A 547 -11.16 -3.77 -7.58
N ASP A 548 -12.29 -3.43 -6.96
CA ASP A 548 -13.58 -4.10 -7.15
C ASP A 548 -14.19 -3.83 -8.53
N SER A 549 -14.22 -2.56 -8.93
CA SER A 549 -14.82 -2.14 -10.22
C SER A 549 -13.99 -2.51 -11.46
N TRP A 550 -12.67 -2.71 -11.30
CA TRP A 550 -11.79 -3.10 -12.40
C TRP A 550 -11.41 -4.58 -12.32
N VAL A 551 -12.34 -5.45 -12.70
CA VAL A 551 -12.06 -6.89 -12.86
C VAL A 551 -11.02 -7.11 -13.97
N THR A 552 -9.94 -7.83 -13.68
CA THR A 552 -8.80 -8.06 -14.60
C THR A 552 -8.11 -9.39 -14.30
N GLN A 553 -7.44 -9.95 -15.32
CA GLN A 553 -6.54 -11.10 -15.19
C GLN A 553 -5.05 -10.69 -15.26
N ARG A 554 -4.78 -9.41 -15.55
CA ARG A 554 -3.44 -8.81 -15.58
C ARG A 554 -3.15 -8.15 -14.24
N TRP A 555 -2.24 -8.72 -13.45
CA TRP A 555 -1.93 -8.23 -12.10
C TRP A 555 -1.23 -6.86 -12.14
N GLU A 556 -0.56 -6.50 -13.23
CA GLU A 556 0.10 -5.20 -13.42
C GLU A 556 -0.88 -4.04 -13.31
N ILE A 557 -2.14 -4.28 -13.74
CA ILE A 557 -3.25 -3.34 -13.59
C ILE A 557 -3.53 -3.04 -12.12
N ARG A 558 -3.36 -4.00 -11.20
CA ARG A 558 -3.55 -3.78 -9.77
C ARG A 558 -2.50 -2.82 -9.21
N VAL A 559 -1.25 -2.99 -9.62
CA VAL A 559 -0.17 -2.06 -9.26
C VAL A 559 -0.49 -0.66 -9.79
N PHE A 560 -0.97 -0.55 -11.03
CA PHE A 560 -1.38 0.73 -11.58
C PHE A 560 -2.57 1.36 -10.84
N THR A 561 -3.54 0.57 -10.37
CA THR A 561 -4.65 1.09 -9.54
C THR A 561 -4.21 1.46 -8.13
N PHE A 562 -3.25 0.74 -7.56
CA PHE A 562 -2.72 0.99 -6.22
C PHE A 562 -2.14 2.41 -6.12
N LEU A 563 -1.41 2.84 -7.16
CA LEU A 563 -0.78 4.17 -7.25
C LEU A 563 -1.75 5.35 -7.47
N ARG A 564 -3.06 5.08 -7.63
CA ARG A 564 -4.07 6.07 -8.03
C ARG A 564 -5.04 6.46 -6.91
N TYR A 565 -4.64 6.23 -5.67
CA TYR A 565 -5.43 6.62 -4.50
C TYR A 565 -4.98 7.99 -4.00
N PHE A 566 -5.98 8.85 -3.77
CA PHE A 566 -5.81 10.22 -3.29
C PHE A 566 -6.60 10.36 -2.00
N VAL A 567 -6.00 10.96 -0.98
CA VAL A 567 -6.67 11.31 0.27
C VAL A 567 -6.96 12.81 0.22
N TRP A 568 -8.23 13.18 0.43
CA TRP A 568 -8.64 14.57 0.55
C TRP A 568 -8.95 14.88 2.02
N THR A 569 -8.18 15.78 2.62
CA THR A 569 -8.38 16.25 3.99
C THR A 569 -8.59 17.77 3.95
N SER A 570 -9.83 18.23 4.11
CA SER A 570 -10.16 19.64 4.31
C SER A 570 -11.15 19.81 5.46
N ASP A 571 -11.20 21.03 6.00
CA ASP A 571 -12.13 21.41 7.09
C ASP A 571 -13.60 21.22 6.70
N GLU A 572 -13.92 21.34 5.41
CA GLU A 572 -15.20 20.91 4.82
C GLU A 572 -15.05 19.46 4.33
N ALA A 573 -15.44 18.48 5.15
CA ALA A 573 -15.19 17.06 4.88
C ALA A 573 -15.91 16.56 3.61
N MET A 574 -15.21 16.54 2.48
CA MET A 574 -15.67 15.87 1.25
C MET A 574 -15.47 14.36 1.40
N THR A 575 -16.49 13.55 1.11
CA THR A 575 -16.33 12.09 1.09
C THR A 575 -15.40 11.67 -0.04
N LEU A 576 -14.67 10.56 0.14
CA LEU A 576 -13.78 10.00 -0.90
C LEU A 576 -14.52 9.74 -2.22
N VAL A 577 -15.78 9.29 -2.15
CA VAL A 577 -16.63 9.06 -3.33
C VAL A 577 -16.96 10.38 -4.03
N ALA A 578 -17.29 11.44 -3.29
CA ALA A 578 -17.54 12.76 -3.86
C ALA A 578 -16.28 13.31 -4.55
N PHE A 579 -15.11 13.21 -3.90
CA PHE A 579 -13.84 13.59 -4.49
C PHE A 579 -13.56 12.83 -5.80
N ARG A 580 -13.71 11.50 -5.81
CA ARG A 580 -13.55 10.69 -7.03
C ARG A 580 -14.51 11.09 -8.13
N ARG A 581 -15.76 11.45 -7.82
CA ARG A 581 -16.74 11.92 -8.81
C ARG A 581 -16.34 13.25 -9.45
N MET A 582 -15.79 14.17 -8.65
CA MET A 582 -15.31 15.47 -9.15
C MET A 582 -14.04 15.29 -9.99
N LEU A 583 -13.06 14.52 -9.49
CA LEU A 583 -11.81 14.25 -10.18
C LEU A 583 -12.05 13.49 -11.50
N SER A 584 -12.92 12.48 -11.48
CA SER A 584 -13.28 11.75 -12.71
C SER A 584 -13.93 12.65 -13.76
N ASN A 585 -14.79 13.59 -13.35
CA ASN A 585 -15.38 14.55 -14.28
C ASN A 585 -14.32 15.46 -14.93
N ALA A 586 -13.38 15.97 -14.11
CA ALA A 586 -12.28 16.79 -14.59
C ALA A 586 -11.39 16.03 -15.59
N LEU A 587 -11.10 14.76 -15.31
CA LEU A 587 -10.33 13.87 -16.19
C LEU A 587 -11.07 13.51 -17.48
N ILE A 588 -12.39 13.26 -17.44
CA ILE A 588 -13.19 12.91 -18.63
C ILE A 588 -13.26 14.07 -19.62
N ASN A 589 -13.33 15.31 -19.11
CA ASN A 589 -13.52 16.52 -19.90
C ASN A 589 -12.27 17.42 -19.90
N ASN A 590 -11.09 16.82 -19.75
CA ASN A 590 -9.82 17.55 -19.68
C ASN A 590 -9.52 18.38 -20.95
N HIS A 591 -8.74 19.46 -20.80
CA HIS A 591 -8.45 20.39 -21.90
C HIS A 591 -7.49 19.83 -22.98
N TRP A 592 -6.91 18.64 -22.79
CA TRP A 592 -5.97 18.02 -23.75
C TRP A 592 -6.68 17.17 -24.82
N LEU A 593 -8.02 17.15 -24.82
CA LEU A 593 -8.80 16.43 -25.81
C LEU A 593 -8.91 17.23 -27.11
N PRO A 594 -8.64 16.63 -28.28
CA PRO A 594 -8.85 17.30 -29.56
C PRO A 594 -10.34 17.58 -29.76
N GLY A 595 -10.69 18.84 -30.03
CA GLY A 595 -11.99 19.32 -30.51
C GLY A 595 -13.24 18.50 -30.17
N GLY A 596 -13.86 18.79 -29.01
CA GLY A 596 -15.29 18.71 -28.71
C GLY A 596 -16.11 17.47 -29.15
N TYR A 597 -16.45 16.61 -28.18
CA TYR A 597 -17.69 15.81 -28.25
C TYR A 597 -18.57 16.12 -27.02
N GLY A 598 -19.60 16.92 -27.27
CA GLY A 598 -20.70 17.28 -26.37
C GLY A 598 -20.71 18.77 -26.02
N ASP A 599 -21.49 19.54 -26.79
CA ASP A 599 -21.80 20.96 -26.53
C ASP A 599 -22.62 21.15 -25.24
N GLU A 600 -22.55 22.38 -24.74
CA GLU A 600 -23.27 23.00 -23.60
C GLU A 600 -22.74 22.73 -22.17
N GLY A 601 -21.79 23.58 -21.74
CA GLY A 601 -21.54 23.87 -20.32
C GLY A 601 -20.11 24.28 -19.93
N GLY A 602 -19.70 25.53 -20.23
CA GLY A 602 -18.62 26.34 -19.60
C GLY A 602 -17.19 25.73 -19.58
N GLY A 603 -16.31 26.02 -20.54
CA GLY A 603 -15.49 27.26 -20.60
C GLY A 603 -14.02 26.92 -20.23
N ASP A 604 -13.23 26.32 -21.11
CA ASP A 604 -12.16 26.97 -21.90
C ASP A 604 -11.60 28.28 -21.31
N ASP A 605 -10.40 28.16 -20.76
CA ASP A 605 -9.46 29.24 -20.50
C ASP A 605 -8.17 29.08 -21.33
N GLY A 606 -8.32 29.04 -22.66
CA GLY A 606 -7.59 30.00 -23.48
C GLY A 606 -6.20 29.57 -23.95
N LEU A 607 -6.20 28.89 -25.10
CA LEU A 607 -5.53 29.36 -26.32
C LEU A 607 -4.15 30.01 -26.16
N ASP A 608 -3.15 29.29 -26.66
CA ASP A 608 -1.85 29.76 -27.10
C ASP A 608 -1.98 30.73 -28.31
N THR A 609 -2.72 31.83 -28.14
CA THR A 609 -2.71 32.96 -29.08
C THR A 609 -1.62 33.94 -28.66
N LYS A 610 -0.69 34.21 -29.59
CA LYS A 610 0.33 35.26 -29.45
C LYS A 610 -0.33 36.56 -28.96
N CYS A 611 0.28 37.22 -27.98
CA CYS A 611 -0.19 38.51 -27.50
C CYS A 611 -0.12 39.54 -28.64
N ASP A 612 -1.28 40.05 -29.06
CA ASP A 612 -1.38 41.10 -30.08
C ASP A 612 -2.46 42.12 -29.69
N VAL A 613 -2.39 43.33 -30.24
CA VAL A 613 -3.33 44.42 -29.97
C VAL A 613 -4.55 44.27 -30.88
N ILE A 614 -5.69 43.88 -30.29
CA ILE A 614 -6.96 43.80 -31.01
C ILE A 614 -7.86 44.96 -30.63
N SER A 615 -8.42 45.64 -31.63
CA SER A 615 -9.52 46.60 -31.45
C SER A 615 -10.85 45.86 -31.47
N ALA A 616 -11.68 46.08 -30.45
CA ALA A 616 -13.02 45.50 -30.39
C ALA A 616 -13.89 46.01 -31.55
N PRO A 617 -14.85 45.21 -32.06
CA PRO A 617 -15.72 45.59 -33.17
C PRO A 617 -16.63 46.79 -32.85
N PRO A 618 -17.30 47.37 -33.85
CA PRO A 618 -18.28 48.43 -33.62
C PRO A 618 -19.38 48.02 -32.65
N PHE A 619 -19.82 48.94 -31.80
CA PHE A 619 -20.83 48.74 -30.76
C PHE A 619 -20.46 47.70 -29.69
N ALA A 620 -19.21 47.28 -29.62
CA ALA A 620 -18.75 46.33 -28.60
C ALA A 620 -18.91 46.91 -27.18
N ARG A 621 -19.65 46.18 -26.34
CA ARG A 621 -19.88 46.47 -24.94
C ARG A 621 -18.94 45.67 -24.03
N GLU A 622 -18.88 44.37 -24.28
CA GLU A 622 -18.06 43.41 -23.57
C GLU A 622 -17.89 42.12 -24.38
N TYR A 623 -16.94 41.29 -24.00
CA TYR A 623 -16.73 39.97 -24.61
C TYR A 623 -17.20 38.90 -23.63
N ARG A 624 -18.24 38.15 -24.02
CA ARG A 624 -18.83 37.07 -23.22
C ARG A 624 -19.23 35.93 -24.15
N ASN A 625 -19.18 34.69 -23.67
CA ASN A 625 -19.57 33.51 -24.45
C ASN A 625 -18.86 33.41 -25.82
N ARG A 626 -17.56 33.74 -25.84
CA ARG A 626 -16.71 33.74 -27.05
C ARG A 626 -17.18 34.68 -28.20
N ALA A 627 -18.08 35.62 -27.91
CA ALA A 627 -18.53 36.62 -28.86
C ALA A 627 -18.46 38.02 -28.24
N TRP A 628 -18.33 39.04 -29.10
CA TRP A 628 -18.53 40.42 -28.68
C TRP A 628 -20.02 40.68 -28.54
N ASP A 629 -20.46 41.10 -27.36
CA ASP A 629 -21.76 41.75 -27.20
C ASP A 629 -21.68 43.12 -27.88
N CYS A 630 -22.29 43.24 -29.05
CA CYS A 630 -22.29 44.46 -29.86
C CYS A 630 -23.52 45.35 -29.58
N SER A 631 -23.96 45.44 -28.31
CA SER A 631 -25.13 46.23 -27.88
C SER A 631 -24.83 47.63 -27.32
N ALA A 632 -23.58 48.12 -27.40
CA ALA A 632 -23.25 49.45 -26.90
C ALA A 632 -23.98 50.54 -27.69
N PRO A 633 -24.46 51.63 -27.04
CA PRO A 633 -25.25 52.67 -27.73
C PRO A 633 -24.41 53.51 -28.71
N ILE A 634 -23.08 53.53 -28.56
CA ILE A 634 -22.16 54.31 -29.41
C ILE A 634 -21.24 53.37 -30.18
N ARG A 635 -21.11 53.60 -31.49
CA ARG A 635 -20.35 52.76 -32.43
C ARG A 635 -18.92 52.45 -31.99
N ASN A 636 -18.24 53.42 -31.39
CA ASN A 636 -16.85 53.30 -30.95
C ASN A 636 -16.73 53.62 -29.45
N THR A 637 -17.60 53.02 -28.64
CA THR A 637 -17.56 53.20 -27.17
C THR A 637 -16.18 52.86 -26.62
N GLN A 638 -15.66 53.71 -25.71
CA GLN A 638 -14.36 53.52 -25.09
C GLN A 638 -14.48 53.24 -23.58
N TYR A 639 -13.68 52.30 -23.10
CA TYR A 639 -13.67 51.81 -21.72
C TYR A 639 -12.37 52.17 -21.02
N VAL A 640 -12.42 52.37 -19.70
CA VAL A 640 -11.19 52.64 -18.94
C VAL A 640 -10.32 51.39 -18.95
N CYS A 641 -9.04 51.56 -19.23
CA CYS A 641 -8.05 50.50 -19.16
C CYS A 641 -8.01 49.90 -17.75
N LYS A 642 -8.10 48.57 -17.66
CA LYS A 642 -8.21 47.84 -16.38
C LYS A 642 -6.87 47.69 -15.63
N ALA A 643 -5.76 48.15 -16.19
CA ALA A 643 -4.47 48.13 -15.51
C ALA A 643 -4.49 49.05 -14.27
N PRO A 644 -3.95 48.62 -13.10
CA PRO A 644 -3.95 49.43 -11.88
C PRO A 644 -3.36 50.84 -12.12
N GLY A 645 -4.10 51.87 -11.71
CA GLY A 645 -3.70 53.28 -11.85
C GLY A 645 -3.83 53.88 -13.26
N CYS A 646 -4.22 53.10 -14.26
CA CYS A 646 -4.39 53.61 -15.63
C CYS A 646 -5.77 54.25 -15.84
N LYS A 647 -5.80 55.51 -16.30
CA LYS A 647 -7.06 56.24 -16.61
C LYS A 647 -7.37 56.36 -18.11
N LYS A 648 -6.57 55.73 -18.98
CA LYS A 648 -6.75 55.82 -20.44
C LYS A 648 -8.06 55.15 -20.87
N ARG A 649 -8.84 55.82 -21.73
CA ARG A 649 -10.03 55.27 -22.40
C ARG A 649 -9.62 54.58 -23.68
N VAL A 650 -10.04 53.34 -23.87
CA VAL A 650 -9.60 52.45 -24.96
C VAL A 650 -10.72 51.54 -25.44
N ARG A 651 -10.58 51.05 -26.67
CA ARG A 651 -11.40 49.96 -27.22
C ARG A 651 -10.57 48.73 -27.58
N THR A 652 -9.36 48.66 -27.05
CA THR A 652 -8.36 47.64 -27.37
C THR A 652 -8.23 46.64 -26.23
N CYS A 653 -7.84 45.41 -26.55
CA CYS A 653 -7.54 44.32 -25.62
C CYS A 653 -6.43 43.43 -26.20
N CYS A 654 -5.85 42.55 -25.38
CA CYS A 654 -4.93 41.53 -25.91
C CYS A 654 -5.73 40.46 -26.65
N ALA A 655 -5.21 39.95 -27.78
CA ALA A 655 -5.75 38.75 -28.44
C ALA A 655 -5.92 37.54 -27.51
N CYS A 656 -5.05 37.46 -26.50
CA CYS A 656 -5.03 36.44 -25.46
C CYS A 656 -6.00 36.72 -24.28
N MET A 657 -6.59 37.92 -24.21
CA MET A 657 -7.52 38.34 -23.15
C MET A 657 -8.61 39.26 -23.73
N LEU A 658 -9.43 38.71 -24.63
CA LEU A 658 -10.54 39.44 -25.23
C LEU A 658 -11.54 39.89 -24.15
N GLY A 659 -11.98 41.14 -24.25
CA GLY A 659 -12.86 41.77 -23.25
C GLY A 659 -12.15 42.36 -22.02
N HIS A 660 -10.85 42.12 -21.84
CA HIS A 660 -10.04 42.83 -20.85
C HIS A 660 -9.47 44.12 -21.45
N TRP A 661 -10.19 45.23 -21.25
CA TRP A 661 -9.83 46.54 -21.83
C TRP A 661 -8.44 47.00 -21.38
N MET A 662 -7.51 47.07 -22.33
CA MET A 662 -6.12 47.46 -22.09
C MET A 662 -5.63 48.42 -23.14
N CYS A 663 -4.88 49.44 -22.73
CA CYS A 663 -4.20 50.30 -23.68
C CYS A 663 -2.99 49.57 -24.30
N PRO A 664 -2.55 49.94 -25.51
CA PRO A 664 -1.44 49.28 -26.19
C PRO A 664 -0.18 49.14 -25.31
N THR A 665 0.14 50.16 -24.50
CA THR A 665 1.28 50.13 -23.56
C THR A 665 1.17 48.99 -22.54
N HIS A 666 -0.03 48.75 -21.98
CA HIS A 666 -0.25 47.68 -21.01
C HIS A 666 -0.40 46.31 -21.68
N ILE A 667 -0.82 46.25 -22.95
CA ILE A 667 -0.80 45.01 -23.74
C ILE A 667 0.65 44.57 -23.98
N VAL A 668 1.56 45.49 -24.32
CA VAL A 668 2.99 45.17 -24.49
C VAL A 668 3.60 44.69 -23.17
N ARG A 669 3.33 45.37 -22.05
CA ARG A 669 3.81 44.92 -20.72
C ARG A 669 3.30 43.53 -20.37
N HIS A 670 2.02 43.27 -20.63
CA HIS A 670 1.43 41.94 -20.45
C HIS A 670 2.15 40.88 -21.30
N ALA A 671 2.45 41.18 -22.57
CA ALA A 671 3.17 40.28 -23.47
C ALA A 671 4.59 39.97 -22.97
N VAL A 672 5.32 40.98 -22.47
CA VAL A 672 6.66 40.80 -21.90
C VAL A 672 6.63 39.92 -20.66
N ASN A 673 5.70 40.16 -19.72
CA ASN A 673 5.58 39.34 -18.52
C ASN A 673 5.27 37.87 -18.85
N LYS A 674 4.38 37.63 -19.81
CA LYS A 674 4.03 36.27 -20.27
C LYS A 674 5.22 35.53 -20.89
N ALA A 675 6.11 36.25 -21.59
CA ALA A 675 7.32 35.67 -22.18
C ALA A 675 8.38 35.31 -21.12
N SER A 676 8.49 36.09 -20.03
CA SER A 676 9.42 35.83 -18.93
C SER A 676 9.06 34.59 -18.10
N GLU A 677 7.79 34.20 -18.06
CA GLU A 677 7.29 33.00 -17.35
C GLU A 677 7.49 31.70 -18.16
N SER A 678 7.95 31.81 -19.41
CA SER A 678 8.14 30.67 -20.34
C SER A 678 9.61 30.25 -20.51
N ILE A 679 10.53 30.87 -19.75
CA ILE A 679 11.96 30.55 -19.63
C ILE A 679 12.18 30.02 -18.21
#